data_AF-A0A6J4JIF0-F1
#
_entry.id   AF-A0A6J4JIF0-F1
#
_cell.length_a   1.000
_cell.length_b   1.000
_cell.length_c   1.000
_cell.angle_alpha   90.00
_cell.angle_beta   90.00
_cell.angle_gamma   90.00
#
_symmetry.space_group_name_H-M   'P 1'
#
loop_
_entity.id
_entity.type
_entity.pdbx_description
1 polymer ?
#
loop_
_entity_poly.entity_id
_entity_poly.type
_entity_poly.pdbx_seq_one_letter_code
_entity_poly.pdbx_strand_id
1 'polypeptide(L)'
;MPVPDLISGKLEASRRDLLDLTLRNPLLNYRPLQAKGVEIVREIPAEVYRLLVTEGKAMTFLPIDSKTANALVDQMQTPGEPIVITPAQTDNKLQTRETTAKLATRLLQTYHAARLFVEEQGVNILYLALGTLTWYEAGNTTDARQAPLLLIPVELMRSSARERFQVKYTGGEVGENLSLLAKMKADFGITLPELPDTEEVDVNQYFNNVWQEIVHRPGWLINSTAIALGFFSFGKFMMYNDLDAANWPAEVAPAQHPLLQALLHEDGFQEPAPLISDEDHLDPHLNPTDVRQVVDADSSQTLAILDVNQGRNLVIQGPPGTGKSQTITNLIAEAIGKGKTVLFVAEKMAALEVVKRRLDKAGLGEACLELHSHKTNKKEVLQELARTLEVGKPQVKARESELNLLTQLRARLNDYAEAVNTPIGQTDLTTYDVYGQLLQLREQYTGVYLPRLALPALLTWTPDEFRRRESLVQELQARLKQLGEPVKLTFWGSQRTSLLPAEQTQLAESFILTLNSITHLQTEAHRLATALQLDFPVNLSESENILVIGRRLAASPDYRGVQLQSDFWTSRSAELAQLIAAGQTYAQVRAQYEDRLLPEAWDMAAEALEIRQNLVAYGEKWWKFLSGAYRRSKKKLAGLSRTVLPATTNEQLQLVDAILEVNRQRKIIQQHQELGRAVFGKQWREFNSDWAHLAVLQTWVTSLHQDIANGQLPPNIPAFLATEPNLTSLAPGLQNLAQSIGAYRKELNTLKQLLQLDEILRFGTDHYLVSLPFTDQLNILREWQNKLPELHQVVGWNNLAERLQHEELIELVNHALRWPEAGVYLYPAFRQTWLEALLEKAYAEWPAIRQFDRAGHESVVQQFSELDLLLLAYNRTKLAIAHYQELPLHQAGGQLGILRREFEKKARHLPIRQLMAKAGNAIQAIKPV
;
A
#
# COMPACT_ATOMS: atom_id res chain seq x y z
N MET A 1 -31.20 22.82 61.35
CA MET A 1 -31.41 21.52 60.70
C MET A 1 -30.37 21.40 59.60
N PRO A 2 -29.56 20.33 59.56
CA PRO A 2 -28.66 20.13 58.43
C PRO A 2 -29.51 19.90 57.18
N VAL A 3 -29.11 20.50 56.06
CA VAL A 3 -29.72 20.30 54.75
C VAL A 3 -29.68 18.80 54.46
N PRO A 4 -30.81 18.15 54.10
CA PRO A 4 -30.78 16.74 53.74
C PRO A 4 -29.79 16.56 52.59
N ASP A 5 -28.89 15.60 52.75
CA ASP A 5 -28.05 15.09 51.68
C ASP A 5 -28.93 14.86 50.43
N LEU A 6 -28.56 15.50 49.31
CA LEU A 6 -29.37 15.55 48.07
C LEU A 6 -29.73 14.13 47.60
N ILE A 7 -28.83 13.18 47.81
CA ILE A 7 -29.01 11.75 47.54
C ILE A 7 -30.07 11.15 48.44
N SER A 8 -30.01 11.39 49.75
CA SER A 8 -31.04 10.93 50.70
C SER A 8 -32.43 11.46 50.34
N GLY A 9 -32.52 12.72 49.88
CA GLY A 9 -33.78 13.30 49.41
C GLY A 9 -34.34 12.61 48.16
N LYS A 10 -33.49 12.29 47.18
CA LYS A 10 -33.90 11.55 45.97
C LYS A 10 -34.32 10.11 46.30
N LEU A 11 -33.58 9.41 47.18
CA LEU A 11 -33.94 8.07 47.64
C LEU A 11 -35.31 8.06 48.34
N GLU A 12 -35.57 9.03 49.22
CA GLU A 12 -36.88 9.16 49.88
C GLU A 12 -38.01 9.52 48.89
N ALA A 13 -37.74 10.31 47.85
CA ALA A 13 -38.71 10.57 46.79
C ALA A 13 -39.04 9.29 45.99
N SER A 14 -38.01 8.55 45.53
CA SER A 14 -38.21 7.26 44.85
C SER A 14 -38.90 6.23 45.73
N ARG A 15 -38.60 6.24 47.03
CA ARG A 15 -39.27 5.42 48.04
C ARG A 15 -40.76 5.75 48.07
N ARG A 16 -41.15 7.03 48.19
CA ARG A 16 -42.58 7.43 48.16
C ARG A 16 -43.31 7.00 46.88
N ASP A 17 -42.66 7.09 45.72
CA ASP A 17 -43.25 6.70 44.43
C ASP A 17 -43.56 5.19 44.33
N LEU A 18 -42.91 4.35 45.14
CA LEU A 18 -43.16 2.91 45.18
C LEU A 18 -44.45 2.54 45.94
N LEU A 19 -44.92 3.37 46.88
CA LEU A 19 -46.15 3.13 47.62
C LEU A 19 -47.38 3.60 46.83
N ASP A 20 -48.05 2.69 46.13
CA ASP A 20 -49.38 2.96 45.59
C ASP A 20 -50.44 2.89 46.70
N LEU A 21 -50.58 3.99 47.46
CA LEU A 21 -51.63 4.16 48.48
C LEU A 21 -52.96 4.67 47.88
N THR A 22 -53.11 4.63 46.56
CA THR A 22 -54.33 5.04 45.87
C THR A 22 -55.35 3.90 45.86
N LEU A 23 -56.62 4.24 45.63
CA LEU A 23 -57.70 3.26 45.49
C LEU A 23 -57.63 2.40 44.21
N ARG A 24 -56.62 2.61 43.35
CA ARG A 24 -56.34 1.74 42.20
C ARG A 24 -55.62 0.46 42.62
N ASN A 25 -54.97 0.46 43.78
CA ASN A 25 -54.29 -0.70 44.33
C ASN A 25 -55.32 -1.73 44.84
N PRO A 26 -55.37 -2.97 44.28
CA PRO A 26 -56.30 -4.00 44.73
C PRO A 26 -56.06 -4.47 46.16
N LEU A 27 -54.89 -4.16 46.75
CA LEU A 27 -54.63 -4.37 48.17
C LEU A 27 -55.40 -3.37 49.07
N LEU A 28 -55.81 -2.21 48.57
CA LEU A 28 -56.59 -1.24 49.35
C LEU A 28 -58.07 -1.24 48.98
N ASN A 29 -58.38 -1.57 47.72
CA ASN A 29 -59.74 -1.57 47.19
C ASN A 29 -59.88 -2.69 46.15
N TYR A 30 -59.98 -3.92 46.65
CA TYR A 30 -60.20 -5.12 45.87
C TYR A 30 -61.55 -5.09 45.18
N ARG A 31 -61.52 -5.23 43.86
CA ARG A 31 -62.71 -5.39 43.02
C ARG A 31 -62.51 -6.62 42.13
N PRO A 32 -63.46 -7.56 42.09
CA PRO A 32 -63.33 -8.75 41.25
C PRO A 32 -63.18 -8.35 39.78
N LEU A 33 -62.14 -8.85 39.12
CA LEU A 33 -61.95 -8.60 37.69
C LEU A 33 -62.99 -9.39 36.88
N GLN A 34 -63.52 -8.81 35.81
CA GLN A 34 -64.58 -9.46 35.00
C GLN A 34 -64.09 -10.67 34.19
N ALA A 35 -62.81 -10.68 33.80
CA ALA A 35 -62.24 -11.68 32.89
C ALA A 35 -61.39 -12.75 33.61
N LYS A 36 -60.71 -12.38 34.70
CA LYS A 36 -59.71 -13.22 35.40
C LYS A 36 -59.86 -13.14 36.92
N GLY A 37 -59.21 -14.04 37.66
CA GLY A 37 -59.46 -14.29 39.08
C GLY A 37 -60.77 -15.03 39.35
N VAL A 38 -60.97 -15.52 40.57
CA VAL A 38 -62.18 -16.28 40.95
C VAL A 38 -62.54 -15.97 42.40
N GLU A 39 -63.82 -15.67 42.68
CA GLU A 39 -64.34 -15.64 44.05
C GLU A 39 -64.75 -17.05 44.49
N ILE A 40 -64.30 -17.42 45.69
CA ILE A 40 -64.65 -18.66 46.35
C ILE A 40 -65.74 -18.34 47.37
N VAL A 41 -66.79 -19.15 47.41
CA VAL A 41 -67.96 -18.94 48.27
C VAL A 41 -68.30 -20.20 49.04
N ARG A 42 -68.97 -20.06 50.19
CA ARG A 42 -69.38 -21.15 51.08
C ARG A 42 -68.23 -21.96 51.70
N GLU A 43 -66.98 -21.53 51.52
CA GLU A 43 -65.80 -22.11 52.15
C GLU A 43 -65.41 -21.35 53.42
N ILE A 44 -64.67 -22.03 54.31
CA ILE A 44 -64.18 -21.45 55.57
C ILE A 44 -62.67 -21.15 55.40
N PRO A 45 -62.21 -19.90 55.55
CA PRO A 45 -60.80 -19.55 55.32
C PRO A 45 -59.80 -20.37 56.14
N ALA A 46 -60.11 -20.67 57.40
CA ALA A 46 -59.24 -21.48 58.26
C ALA A 46 -59.05 -22.92 57.74
N GLU A 47 -60.11 -23.55 57.20
CA GLU A 47 -60.02 -24.90 56.61
C GLU A 47 -59.28 -24.89 55.27
N VAL A 48 -59.51 -23.86 54.44
CA VAL A 48 -58.74 -23.66 53.20
C VAL A 48 -57.25 -23.48 53.50
N TYR A 49 -56.91 -22.70 54.54
CA TYR A 49 -55.52 -22.53 54.98
C TYR A 49 -54.90 -23.86 55.45
N ARG A 50 -55.61 -24.61 56.31
CA ARG A 50 -55.16 -25.91 56.82
C ARG A 50 -54.87 -26.90 55.69
N LEU A 51 -55.78 -27.04 54.73
CA LEU A 51 -55.63 -27.98 53.62
C LEU A 51 -54.54 -27.55 52.63
N LEU A 52 -54.54 -26.28 52.22
CA LEU A 52 -53.67 -25.79 51.15
C LEU A 52 -52.23 -25.52 51.62
N VAL A 53 -52.07 -24.95 52.82
CA VAL A 53 -50.78 -24.51 53.37
C VAL A 53 -50.22 -25.55 54.34
N THR A 54 -50.95 -25.90 55.40
CA THR A 54 -50.43 -26.80 56.46
C THR A 54 -50.28 -28.24 55.98
N GLU A 55 -51.25 -28.77 55.23
CA GLU A 55 -51.22 -30.13 54.68
C GLU A 55 -50.63 -30.21 53.26
N GLY A 56 -50.44 -29.07 52.59
CA GLY A 56 -49.88 -28.99 51.24
C GLY A 56 -50.73 -29.64 50.14
N LYS A 57 -52.04 -29.81 50.36
CA LYS A 57 -52.95 -30.45 49.40
C LYS A 57 -53.36 -29.46 48.30
N ALA A 58 -53.20 -29.88 47.05
CA ALA A 58 -53.74 -29.13 45.93
C ALA A 58 -55.28 -29.17 45.93
N MET A 59 -55.91 -28.02 45.67
CA MET A 59 -57.37 -27.88 45.65
C MET A 59 -57.88 -27.63 44.23
N THR A 60 -59.08 -28.10 43.91
CA THR A 60 -59.75 -27.90 42.61
C THR A 60 -60.91 -26.91 42.74
N PHE A 61 -61.42 -26.40 41.63
CA PHE A 61 -62.56 -25.47 41.63
C PHE A 61 -63.85 -26.16 41.20
N LEU A 62 -64.94 -25.90 41.92
CA LEU A 62 -66.29 -26.36 41.59
C LEU A 62 -67.13 -25.23 40.99
N PRO A 63 -67.74 -25.45 39.80
CA PRO A 63 -68.71 -24.51 39.26
C PRO A 63 -70.03 -24.59 40.03
N ILE A 64 -70.87 -23.57 39.88
CA ILE A 64 -72.28 -23.62 40.26
C ILE A 64 -73.12 -24.09 39.07
N ASP A 65 -74.22 -24.80 39.31
CA ASP A 65 -75.14 -25.14 38.23
C ASP A 65 -75.87 -23.88 37.71
N SER A 66 -76.19 -23.88 36.42
CA SER A 66 -76.75 -22.70 35.74
C SER A 66 -78.15 -22.27 36.23
N LYS A 67 -78.91 -23.17 36.87
CA LYS A 67 -80.26 -22.89 37.39
C LYS A 67 -80.19 -22.29 38.80
N THR A 68 -79.24 -22.72 39.61
CA THR A 68 -79.04 -22.32 41.00
C THR A 68 -78.18 -21.07 41.13
N ALA A 69 -77.35 -20.75 40.12
CA ALA A 69 -76.55 -19.52 40.06
C ALA A 69 -77.40 -18.24 40.18
N ASN A 70 -78.58 -18.21 39.54
CA ASN A 70 -79.48 -17.06 39.58
C ASN A 70 -80.29 -16.95 40.89
N ALA A 71 -80.43 -18.05 41.64
CA ALA A 71 -81.15 -18.07 42.92
C ALA A 71 -80.26 -17.68 44.12
N LEU A 72 -78.94 -17.64 43.94
CA LEU A 72 -77.96 -17.48 45.02
C LEU A 72 -77.42 -16.06 45.20
N VAL A 73 -78.06 -15.06 44.58
CA VAL A 73 -77.64 -13.66 44.69
C VAL A 73 -78.11 -13.00 46.00
N ASP A 74 -79.11 -13.53 46.72
CA ASP A 74 -79.74 -12.81 47.85
C ASP A 74 -79.92 -13.56 49.18
N GLN A 75 -79.13 -14.60 49.49
CA GLN A 75 -79.12 -15.16 50.86
C GLN A 75 -77.85 -14.71 51.61
N MET A 76 -77.93 -13.53 52.24
CA MET A 76 -77.04 -13.18 53.33
C MET A 76 -77.30 -14.12 54.51
N GLN A 77 -76.25 -14.72 55.05
CA GLN A 77 -76.31 -15.39 56.35
C GLN A 77 -76.70 -14.36 57.42
N THR A 78 -77.67 -14.71 58.26
CA THR A 78 -78.04 -13.95 59.46
C THR A 78 -76.87 -13.95 60.46
N PRO A 79 -76.43 -12.79 60.99
CA PRO A 79 -75.36 -12.77 61.98
C PRO A 79 -75.77 -13.48 63.27
N GLY A 80 -74.99 -14.48 63.71
CA GLY A 80 -75.11 -15.09 65.05
C GLY A 80 -75.47 -16.58 65.13
N GLU A 81 -75.70 -17.28 64.01
CA GLU A 81 -75.85 -18.74 64.04
C GLU A 81 -74.49 -19.45 64.13
N PRO A 82 -74.35 -20.51 64.96
CA PRO A 82 -73.12 -21.29 65.03
C PRO A 82 -72.83 -21.95 63.67
N ILE A 83 -71.64 -21.71 63.13
CA ILE A 83 -71.19 -22.30 61.86
C ILE A 83 -71.04 -23.81 62.06
N VAL A 84 -71.99 -24.60 61.54
CA VAL A 84 -71.86 -26.07 61.48
C VAL A 84 -70.99 -26.41 60.27
N ILE A 85 -69.75 -26.86 60.53
CA ILE A 85 -68.81 -27.29 59.48
C ILE A 85 -69.39 -28.50 58.75
N THR A 86 -69.56 -28.39 57.43
CA THR A 86 -70.05 -29.48 56.58
C THR A 86 -68.91 -30.26 55.92
N PRO A 87 -69.11 -31.53 55.51
CA PRO A 87 -68.11 -32.28 54.77
C PRO A 87 -67.65 -31.59 53.47
N ALA A 88 -68.51 -30.78 52.84
CA ALA A 88 -68.16 -29.99 51.66
C ALA A 88 -67.12 -28.89 51.97
N GLN A 89 -67.10 -28.35 53.18
CA GLN A 89 -66.18 -27.28 53.60
C GLN A 89 -64.81 -27.77 54.07
N THR A 90 -64.61 -29.09 54.10
CA THR A 90 -63.37 -29.75 54.55
C THR A 90 -62.76 -30.64 53.47
N ASP A 91 -63.32 -30.63 52.26
CA ASP A 91 -62.77 -31.32 51.09
C ASP A 91 -61.77 -30.43 50.32
N ASN A 92 -61.16 -30.96 49.26
CA ASN A 92 -60.18 -30.22 48.45
C ASN A 92 -60.82 -29.53 47.23
N LYS A 93 -62.07 -29.08 47.32
CA LYS A 93 -62.82 -28.53 46.20
C LYS A 93 -63.46 -27.18 46.58
N LEU A 94 -62.88 -26.11 46.05
CA LEU A 94 -63.32 -24.74 46.29
C LEU A 94 -64.59 -24.42 45.49
N GLN A 95 -65.70 -24.19 46.17
CA GLN A 95 -66.95 -23.77 45.53
C GLN A 95 -66.87 -22.34 44.98
N THR A 96 -67.33 -22.13 43.75
CA THR A 96 -67.33 -20.82 43.07
C THR A 96 -68.74 -20.38 42.68
N ARG A 97 -68.92 -19.10 42.38
CA ARG A 97 -70.17 -18.53 41.82
C ARG A 97 -70.29 -18.67 40.30
N GLU A 98 -69.32 -19.31 39.65
CA GLU A 98 -69.18 -19.29 38.20
C GLU A 98 -69.77 -20.55 37.56
N THR A 99 -70.46 -20.39 36.43
CA THR A 99 -70.92 -21.54 35.63
C THR A 99 -69.72 -22.27 35.02
N THR A 100 -69.89 -23.54 34.64
CA THR A 100 -68.78 -24.37 34.12
C THR A 100 -67.98 -23.70 32.99
N ALA A 101 -68.65 -23.09 32.01
CA ALA A 101 -67.99 -22.43 30.88
C ALA A 101 -67.24 -21.14 31.29
N LYS A 102 -67.85 -20.33 32.18
CA LYS A 102 -67.25 -19.08 32.66
C LYS A 102 -66.08 -19.35 33.60
N LEU A 103 -66.21 -20.33 34.50
CA LEU A 103 -65.14 -20.77 35.38
C LEU A 103 -63.92 -21.26 34.59
N ALA A 104 -64.13 -22.11 33.57
CA ALA A 104 -63.04 -22.62 32.73
C ALA A 104 -62.30 -21.48 32.01
N THR A 105 -63.04 -20.53 31.45
CA THR A 105 -62.46 -19.36 30.75
C THR A 105 -61.68 -18.47 31.72
N ARG A 106 -62.25 -18.16 32.89
CA ARG A 106 -61.62 -17.32 33.91
C ARG A 106 -60.34 -17.95 34.46
N LEU A 107 -60.36 -19.24 34.79
CA LEU A 107 -59.18 -19.95 35.27
C LEU A 107 -58.08 -20.02 34.20
N LEU A 108 -58.44 -20.23 32.92
CA LEU A 108 -57.48 -20.23 31.81
C LEU A 108 -56.81 -18.86 31.63
N GLN A 109 -57.59 -17.77 31.65
CA GLN A 109 -57.05 -16.42 31.56
C GLN A 109 -56.22 -16.05 32.79
N THR A 110 -56.61 -16.53 33.97
CA THR A 110 -55.85 -16.36 35.21
C THR A 110 -54.50 -17.07 35.12
N TYR A 111 -54.49 -18.32 34.64
CA TYR A 111 -53.28 -19.11 34.41
C TYR A 111 -52.31 -18.41 33.46
N HIS A 112 -52.79 -17.97 32.28
CA HIS A 112 -51.94 -17.28 31.30
C HIS A 112 -51.41 -15.95 31.81
N ALA A 113 -52.25 -15.14 32.48
CA ALA A 113 -51.81 -13.87 33.04
C ALA A 113 -50.75 -14.09 34.12
N ALA A 114 -50.96 -15.00 35.07
CA ALA A 114 -49.99 -15.28 36.13
C ALA A 114 -48.64 -15.73 35.55
N ARG A 115 -48.66 -16.63 34.57
CA ARG A 115 -47.44 -17.13 33.92
C ARG A 115 -46.69 -16.05 33.15
N LEU A 116 -47.40 -15.19 32.41
CA LEU A 116 -46.80 -14.07 31.68
C LEU A 116 -46.08 -13.10 32.64
N PHE A 117 -46.66 -12.80 33.80
CA PHE A 117 -46.03 -11.94 34.81
C PHE A 117 -44.74 -12.57 35.36
N VAL A 118 -44.71 -13.88 35.57
CA VAL A 118 -43.49 -14.58 36.01
C VAL A 118 -42.43 -14.59 34.90
N GLU A 119 -42.81 -14.80 33.64
CA GLU A 119 -41.88 -14.83 32.51
C GLU A 119 -41.29 -13.44 32.19
N GLU A 120 -42.09 -12.37 32.26
CA GLU A 120 -41.67 -11.00 31.92
C GLU A 120 -41.06 -10.23 33.10
N GLN A 121 -41.58 -10.41 34.32
CA GLN A 121 -41.18 -9.61 35.49
C GLN A 121 -40.52 -10.44 36.60
N GLY A 122 -40.53 -11.78 36.50
CA GLY A 122 -39.91 -12.65 37.49
C GLY A 122 -40.61 -12.68 38.87
N VAL A 123 -41.82 -12.15 39.00
CA VAL A 123 -42.53 -12.04 40.29
C VAL A 123 -43.86 -12.82 40.27
N ASN A 124 -44.11 -13.62 41.31
CA ASN A 124 -45.44 -14.21 41.52
C ASN A 124 -46.41 -13.15 42.07
N ILE A 125 -47.44 -12.85 41.29
CA ILE A 125 -48.51 -11.93 41.68
C ILE A 125 -49.85 -12.63 41.94
N LEU A 126 -49.93 -13.96 41.85
CA LEU A 126 -51.17 -14.71 42.05
C LEU A 126 -51.28 -15.16 43.52
N TYR A 127 -52.31 -14.67 44.21
CA TYR A 127 -52.56 -15.03 45.61
C TYR A 127 -53.99 -15.48 45.82
N LEU A 128 -54.16 -16.37 46.80
CA LEU A 128 -55.45 -16.64 47.42
C LEU A 128 -55.59 -15.72 48.64
N ALA A 129 -56.47 -14.74 48.53
CA ALA A 129 -56.80 -13.81 49.60
C ALA A 129 -57.84 -14.44 50.53
N LEU A 130 -57.56 -14.41 51.83
CA LEU A 130 -58.44 -14.86 52.91
C LEU A 130 -58.85 -13.65 53.76
N GLY A 131 -60.16 -13.45 53.88
CA GLY A 131 -60.78 -12.36 54.63
C GLY A 131 -60.62 -10.99 53.96
N THR A 132 -61.60 -10.12 54.14
CA THR A 132 -61.50 -8.71 53.73
C THR A 132 -61.93 -7.76 54.83
N LEU A 133 -61.23 -6.63 54.92
CA LEU A 133 -61.62 -5.45 55.69
C LEU A 133 -62.47 -4.53 54.80
N THR A 134 -63.70 -4.27 55.24
CA THR A 134 -64.54 -3.19 54.74
C THR A 134 -64.17 -1.91 55.48
N TRP A 135 -63.65 -0.91 54.77
CA TRP A 135 -63.21 0.37 55.35
C TRP A 135 -63.67 1.55 54.49
N TYR A 136 -63.53 2.77 55.02
CA TYR A 136 -63.95 4.01 54.35
C TYR A 136 -62.86 5.08 54.41
N GLU A 137 -62.75 5.91 53.37
CA GLU A 137 -61.83 7.06 53.36
C GLU A 137 -62.21 8.11 54.42
N ALA A 138 -61.22 8.87 54.89
CA ALA A 138 -61.45 9.94 55.86
C ALA A 138 -62.51 10.93 55.33
N GLY A 139 -63.61 11.09 56.07
CA GLY A 139 -64.73 11.97 55.68
C GLY A 139 -65.74 11.35 54.70
N ASN A 140 -65.53 10.12 54.21
CA ASN A 140 -66.49 9.39 53.38
C ASN A 140 -67.15 8.29 54.24
N THR A 141 -68.48 8.19 54.23
CA THR A 141 -69.23 7.13 54.94
C THR A 141 -70.13 6.34 53.99
N THR A 142 -70.15 6.67 52.70
CA THR A 142 -71.04 6.06 51.72
C THR A 142 -70.31 5.02 50.87
N ASP A 143 -69.07 5.30 50.48
CA ASP A 143 -68.34 4.44 49.55
C ASP A 143 -67.41 3.47 50.28
N ALA A 144 -67.91 2.28 50.58
CA ALA A 144 -67.10 1.22 51.17
C ALA A 144 -65.96 0.77 50.24
N ARG A 145 -64.81 0.44 50.82
CA ARG A 145 -63.62 -0.15 50.19
C ARG A 145 -63.36 -1.52 50.80
N GLN A 146 -62.88 -2.46 50.01
CA GLN A 146 -62.56 -3.82 50.46
C GLN A 146 -61.04 -4.04 50.37
N ALA A 147 -60.39 -4.39 51.45
CA ALA A 147 -58.95 -4.72 51.45
C ALA A 147 -58.74 -6.16 51.94
N PRO A 148 -58.04 -7.04 51.22
CA PRO A 148 -57.75 -8.39 51.69
C PRO A 148 -56.89 -8.34 52.96
N LEU A 149 -57.05 -9.32 53.86
CA LEU A 149 -56.31 -9.36 55.13
C LEU A 149 -55.09 -10.28 55.08
N LEU A 150 -55.26 -11.49 54.57
CA LEU A 150 -54.22 -12.51 54.51
C LEU A 150 -54.08 -13.04 53.07
N LEU A 151 -52.85 -13.17 52.59
CA LEU A 151 -52.54 -13.41 51.19
C LEU A 151 -51.60 -14.62 51.06
N ILE A 152 -52.11 -15.71 50.50
CA ILE A 152 -51.37 -16.96 50.30
C ILE A 152 -50.82 -16.99 48.88
N PRO A 153 -49.50 -17.08 48.65
CA PRO A 153 -48.93 -17.15 47.31
C PRO A 153 -49.23 -18.51 46.68
N VAL A 154 -49.97 -18.52 45.58
CA VAL A 154 -50.42 -19.76 44.95
C VAL A 154 -50.00 -19.84 43.48
N GLU A 155 -49.93 -21.07 42.97
CA GLU A 155 -49.81 -21.33 41.54
C GLU A 155 -51.05 -22.05 41.01
N LEU A 156 -51.37 -21.78 39.76
CA LEU A 156 -52.45 -22.43 39.02
C LEU A 156 -51.84 -23.46 38.09
N MET A 157 -52.23 -24.72 38.22
CA MET A 157 -51.61 -25.83 37.49
C MET A 157 -52.66 -26.74 36.87
N ARG A 158 -52.29 -27.38 35.75
CA ARG A 158 -53.05 -28.43 35.07
C ARG A 158 -52.08 -29.36 34.36
N SER A 159 -52.29 -30.68 34.42
CA SER A 159 -51.39 -31.64 33.76
C SER A 159 -51.65 -31.74 32.25
N SER A 160 -52.88 -31.45 31.80
CA SER A 160 -53.23 -31.37 30.39
C SER A 160 -54.41 -30.42 30.14
N ALA A 161 -54.69 -30.09 28.88
CA ALA A 161 -55.82 -29.24 28.52
C ALA A 161 -57.21 -29.83 28.88
N ARG A 162 -57.29 -31.15 29.13
CA ARG A 162 -58.54 -31.86 29.49
C ARG A 162 -58.75 -31.99 31.00
N GLU A 163 -57.72 -31.75 31.80
CA GLU A 163 -57.81 -31.83 33.25
C GLU A 163 -58.30 -30.53 33.88
N ARG A 164 -58.87 -30.66 35.09
CA ARG A 164 -59.29 -29.50 35.89
C ARG A 164 -58.07 -28.74 36.39
N PHE A 165 -58.18 -27.43 36.44
CA PHE A 165 -57.20 -26.60 37.12
C PHE A 165 -57.18 -26.91 38.62
N GLN A 166 -55.97 -26.96 39.16
CA GLN A 166 -55.68 -27.07 40.58
C GLN A 166 -54.95 -25.80 41.03
N VAL A 167 -55.23 -25.37 42.26
CA VAL A 167 -54.45 -24.33 42.95
C VAL A 167 -53.54 -25.01 43.97
N LYS A 168 -52.29 -24.57 44.02
CA LYS A 168 -51.27 -25.12 44.94
C LYS A 168 -50.61 -24.04 45.78
N TYR A 169 -50.30 -24.45 46.99
CA TYR A 169 -49.20 -23.98 47.81
C TYR A 169 -47.90 -23.70 47.03
N THR A 170 -47.43 -22.47 46.79
CA THR A 170 -46.08 -22.28 46.20
C THR A 170 -44.95 -22.57 47.19
N GLY A 171 -45.24 -22.57 48.50
CA GLY A 171 -44.21 -22.62 49.53
C GLY A 171 -43.57 -21.26 49.84
N GLY A 172 -43.99 -20.19 49.15
CA GLY A 172 -43.59 -18.82 49.44
C GLY A 172 -44.18 -18.29 50.74
N GLU A 173 -43.69 -17.18 51.25
CA GLU A 173 -44.16 -16.61 52.52
C GLU A 173 -45.65 -16.19 52.44
N VAL A 174 -46.49 -16.66 53.37
CA VAL A 174 -47.85 -16.13 53.51
C VAL A 174 -47.75 -14.74 54.10
N GLY A 175 -48.32 -13.77 53.39
CA GLY A 175 -48.19 -12.37 53.73
C GLY A 175 -49.47 -11.77 54.30
N GLU A 176 -49.28 -10.82 55.21
CA GLU A 176 -50.28 -9.81 55.51
C GLU A 176 -50.33 -8.75 54.41
N ASN A 177 -51.40 -7.96 54.40
CA ASN A 177 -51.54 -6.88 53.45
C ASN A 177 -50.75 -5.62 53.89
N LEU A 178 -49.48 -5.57 53.48
CA LEU A 178 -48.56 -4.47 53.82
C LEU A 178 -49.04 -3.09 53.34
N SER A 179 -49.72 -3.01 52.18
CA SER A 179 -50.29 -1.74 51.70
C SER A 179 -51.39 -1.24 52.64
N LEU A 180 -52.22 -2.16 53.15
CA LEU A 180 -53.23 -1.86 54.14
C LEU A 180 -52.61 -1.39 55.46
N LEU A 181 -51.57 -2.07 55.96
CA LEU A 181 -50.84 -1.65 57.17
C LEU A 181 -50.34 -0.20 57.06
N ALA A 182 -49.68 0.12 55.93
CA ALA A 182 -49.15 1.44 55.67
C ALA A 182 -50.26 2.50 55.60
N LYS A 183 -51.37 2.21 54.90
CA LYS A 183 -52.53 3.10 54.80
C LYS A 183 -53.21 3.34 56.14
N MET A 184 -53.39 2.28 56.93
CA MET A 184 -54.00 2.35 58.27
C MET A 184 -53.16 3.20 59.22
N LYS A 185 -51.84 3.02 59.19
CA LYS A 185 -50.92 3.81 60.02
C LYS A 185 -50.84 5.27 59.57
N ALA A 186 -50.70 5.53 58.27
CA ALA A 186 -50.49 6.87 57.73
C ALA A 186 -51.73 7.77 57.83
N ASP A 187 -52.91 7.27 57.45
CA ASP A 187 -54.12 8.09 57.31
C ASP A 187 -55.01 8.04 58.55
N PHE A 188 -54.95 6.94 59.32
CA PHE A 188 -55.88 6.68 60.42
C PHE A 188 -55.20 6.50 61.79
N GLY A 189 -53.86 6.41 61.83
CA GLY A 189 -53.09 6.16 63.04
C GLY A 189 -53.30 4.77 63.66
N ILE A 190 -53.83 3.81 62.88
CA ILE A 190 -54.14 2.45 63.35
C ILE A 190 -52.94 1.55 63.06
N THR A 191 -52.49 0.80 64.06
CA THR A 191 -51.46 -0.24 63.90
C THR A 191 -52.14 -1.61 63.97
N LEU A 192 -52.23 -2.29 62.84
CA LEU A 192 -52.78 -3.65 62.80
C LEU A 192 -51.72 -4.66 63.31
N PRO A 193 -52.15 -5.83 63.84
CA PRO A 193 -51.25 -6.86 64.36
C PRO A 193 -50.37 -7.46 63.26
N GLU A 194 -49.12 -7.79 63.60
CA GLU A 194 -48.20 -8.53 62.71
C GLU A 194 -48.62 -10.00 62.56
N LEU A 195 -48.49 -10.53 61.36
CA LEU A 195 -48.74 -11.95 61.07
C LEU A 195 -47.56 -12.83 61.55
N PRO A 196 -47.83 -13.94 62.29
CA PRO A 196 -46.80 -14.92 62.65
C PRO A 196 -46.17 -15.62 61.44
N ASP A 197 -45.05 -16.32 61.68
CA ASP A 197 -44.44 -17.21 60.68
C ASP A 197 -45.48 -18.17 60.10
N THR A 198 -45.40 -18.47 58.80
CA THR A 198 -46.41 -19.25 58.05
C THR A 198 -46.79 -20.60 58.70
N GLU A 199 -45.88 -21.25 59.44
CA GLU A 199 -46.17 -22.53 60.11
C GLU A 199 -46.98 -22.37 61.42
N GLU A 200 -47.09 -21.15 61.95
CA GLU A 200 -47.71 -20.79 63.24
C GLU A 200 -49.01 -19.97 63.11
N VAL A 201 -49.43 -19.66 61.88
CA VAL A 201 -50.60 -18.82 61.63
C VAL A 201 -51.92 -19.51 62.01
N ASP A 202 -52.66 -18.90 62.94
CA ASP A 202 -54.09 -19.17 63.15
C ASP A 202 -54.93 -18.05 62.49
N VAL A 203 -55.65 -18.41 61.42
CA VAL A 203 -56.43 -17.47 60.60
C VAL A 203 -57.54 -16.78 61.39
N ASN A 204 -58.25 -17.52 62.26
CA ASN A 204 -59.37 -16.97 63.02
C ASN A 204 -58.86 -16.03 64.11
N GLN A 205 -57.78 -16.42 64.79
CA GLN A 205 -57.13 -15.57 65.79
C GLN A 205 -56.61 -14.27 65.16
N TYR A 206 -55.96 -14.35 63.99
CA TYR A 206 -55.48 -13.16 63.28
C TYR A 206 -56.63 -12.21 62.91
N PHE A 207 -57.75 -12.70 62.35
CA PHE A 207 -58.91 -11.84 62.06
C PHE A 207 -59.51 -11.21 63.31
N ASN A 208 -59.57 -11.94 64.43
CA ASN A 208 -60.04 -11.38 65.70
C ASN A 208 -59.10 -10.29 66.22
N ASN A 209 -57.78 -10.48 66.11
CA ASN A 209 -56.81 -9.45 66.51
C ASN A 209 -56.96 -8.19 65.66
N VAL A 210 -57.15 -8.33 64.34
CA VAL A 210 -57.43 -7.19 63.45
C VAL A 210 -58.76 -6.50 63.83
N TRP A 211 -59.80 -7.27 64.20
CA TRP A 211 -61.09 -6.72 64.61
C TRP A 211 -60.99 -5.82 65.85
N GLN A 212 -60.20 -6.22 66.85
CA GLN A 212 -60.01 -5.43 68.08
C GLN A 212 -59.47 -4.03 67.81
N GLU A 213 -58.61 -3.88 66.80
CA GLU A 213 -58.01 -2.58 66.44
C GLU A 213 -58.98 -1.64 65.70
N ILE A 214 -60.04 -2.18 65.09
CA ILE A 214 -60.95 -1.40 64.23
C ILE A 214 -62.39 -1.31 64.74
N VAL A 215 -62.78 -2.11 65.75
CA VAL A 215 -64.16 -2.24 66.24
C VAL A 215 -64.83 -0.91 66.59
N HIS A 216 -64.05 0.08 67.01
CA HIS A 216 -64.53 1.42 67.38
C HIS A 216 -64.85 2.33 66.18
N ARG A 217 -64.59 1.90 64.94
CA ARG A 217 -64.85 2.68 63.71
C ARG A 217 -66.25 2.36 63.16
N PRO A 218 -67.16 3.34 63.06
CA PRO A 218 -68.50 3.10 62.57
C PRO A 218 -68.49 2.67 61.10
N GLY A 219 -69.20 1.59 60.79
CA GLY A 219 -69.33 1.03 59.44
C GLY A 219 -68.22 0.08 59.01
N TRP A 220 -67.09 0.04 59.71
CA TRP A 220 -65.97 -0.84 59.35
C TRP A 220 -66.26 -2.27 59.82
N LEU A 221 -66.03 -3.25 58.95
CA LEU A 221 -66.42 -4.65 59.17
C LEU A 221 -65.37 -5.60 58.59
N ILE A 222 -65.12 -6.71 59.27
CA ILE A 222 -64.36 -7.83 58.69
C ILE A 222 -65.34 -8.82 58.07
N ASN A 223 -65.16 -9.11 56.78
CA ASN A 223 -65.78 -10.26 56.15
C ASN A 223 -64.84 -11.46 56.28
N SER A 224 -65.01 -12.22 57.35
CA SER A 224 -64.20 -13.41 57.68
C SER A 224 -64.51 -14.64 56.83
N THR A 225 -65.42 -14.53 55.85
CA THR A 225 -65.76 -15.62 54.90
C THR A 225 -65.35 -15.32 53.46
N ALA A 226 -64.84 -14.11 53.20
CA ALA A 226 -64.39 -13.73 51.86
C ALA A 226 -63.14 -14.50 51.47
N ILE A 227 -63.19 -15.19 50.33
CA ILE A 227 -62.03 -15.86 49.73
C ILE A 227 -61.97 -15.52 48.25
N ALA A 228 -60.81 -15.08 47.77
CA ALA A 228 -60.66 -14.74 46.36
C ALA A 228 -59.27 -15.11 45.82
N LEU A 229 -59.27 -15.77 44.66
CA LEU A 229 -58.07 -15.94 43.84
C LEU A 229 -57.89 -14.68 42.99
N GLY A 230 -56.84 -13.92 43.24
CA GLY A 230 -56.63 -12.59 42.66
C GLY A 230 -55.17 -12.27 42.37
N PHE A 231 -54.96 -11.13 41.73
CA PHE A 231 -53.64 -10.60 41.38
C PHE A 231 -53.25 -9.49 42.34
N PHE A 232 -52.19 -9.68 43.10
CA PHE A 232 -51.68 -8.75 44.11
C PHE A 232 -50.16 -8.61 43.95
N SER A 233 -49.69 -7.37 43.76
CA SER A 233 -48.27 -7.08 43.55
C SER A 233 -47.66 -6.45 44.79
N PHE A 234 -46.66 -7.12 45.36
CA PHE A 234 -45.94 -6.67 46.57
C PHE A 234 -44.54 -6.13 46.29
N GLY A 235 -44.00 -6.35 45.07
CA GLY A 235 -42.59 -6.07 44.77
C GLY A 235 -42.17 -4.64 45.12
N LYS A 236 -43.06 -3.67 44.89
CA LYS A 236 -42.81 -2.27 45.21
C LYS A 236 -42.68 -1.99 46.72
N PHE A 237 -43.36 -2.75 47.58
CA PHE A 237 -43.28 -2.54 49.02
C PHE A 237 -41.96 -3.09 49.62
N MET A 238 -41.49 -4.25 49.13
CA MET A 238 -40.17 -4.74 49.53
C MET A 238 -39.07 -3.75 49.14
N MET A 239 -39.12 -3.23 47.90
CA MET A 239 -38.24 -2.15 47.45
C MET A 239 -38.39 -0.88 48.29
N TYR A 240 -39.62 -0.52 48.71
CA TYR A 240 -39.86 0.61 49.61
C TYR A 240 -39.14 0.44 50.97
N ASN A 241 -39.12 -0.78 51.50
CA ASN A 241 -38.44 -1.07 52.75
C ASN A 241 -36.92 -1.16 52.56
N ASP A 242 -36.45 -1.74 51.45
CA ASP A 242 -35.02 -1.83 51.11
C ASP A 242 -34.39 -0.45 50.86
N LEU A 243 -35.16 0.54 50.39
CA LEU A 243 -34.70 1.93 50.22
C LEU A 243 -34.73 2.75 51.53
N ASP A 244 -35.26 2.21 52.62
CA ASP A 244 -35.22 2.88 53.92
C ASP A 244 -33.79 2.87 54.48
N ALA A 245 -33.16 4.04 54.57
CA ALA A 245 -31.81 4.16 55.13
C ALA A 245 -31.72 3.63 56.57
N ALA A 246 -32.82 3.62 57.33
CA ALA A 246 -32.85 3.08 58.70
C ALA A 246 -32.68 1.56 58.77
N ASN A 247 -32.95 0.85 57.67
CA ASN A 247 -32.82 -0.62 57.59
C ASN A 247 -31.39 -1.07 57.25
N TRP A 248 -30.48 -0.14 56.93
CA TRP A 248 -29.09 -0.45 56.58
C TRP A 248 -28.14 -0.19 57.75
N PRO A 249 -27.07 -0.99 57.90
CA PRO A 249 -25.98 -0.66 58.81
C PRO A 249 -25.38 0.70 58.48
N ALA A 250 -25.02 1.49 59.50
CA ALA A 250 -24.53 2.85 59.32
C ALA A 250 -23.29 2.96 58.41
N GLU A 251 -22.47 1.91 58.36
CA GLU A 251 -21.24 1.80 57.55
C GLU A 251 -21.49 1.63 56.05
N VAL A 252 -22.70 1.19 55.67
CA VAL A 252 -23.10 0.88 54.28
C VAL A 252 -24.44 1.53 53.96
N ALA A 253 -24.66 2.73 54.50
CA ALA A 253 -25.86 3.50 54.21
C ALA A 253 -25.99 3.76 52.69
N PRO A 254 -27.16 3.52 52.07
CA PRO A 254 -27.35 3.65 50.61
C PRO A 254 -26.92 5.01 50.05
N ALA A 255 -27.14 6.09 50.79
CA ALA A 255 -26.74 7.44 50.39
C ALA A 255 -25.21 7.64 50.29
N GLN A 256 -24.42 6.83 51.00
CA GLN A 256 -22.95 6.87 50.99
C GLN A 256 -22.34 5.85 50.00
N HIS A 257 -23.16 5.02 49.37
CA HIS A 257 -22.66 3.98 48.48
C HIS A 257 -22.18 4.58 47.14
N PRO A 258 -20.91 4.37 46.71
CA PRO A 258 -20.33 5.02 45.53
C PRO A 258 -21.15 4.85 44.24
N LEU A 259 -21.69 3.64 43.98
CA LEU A 259 -22.53 3.39 42.80
C LEU A 259 -23.86 4.15 42.84
N LEU A 260 -24.47 4.29 44.02
CA LEU A 260 -25.75 5.00 44.16
C LEU A 260 -25.54 6.51 44.07
N GLN A 261 -24.42 7.01 44.58
CA GLN A 261 -24.00 8.39 44.34
C GLN A 261 -23.79 8.64 42.85
N ALA A 262 -23.00 7.82 42.16
CA ALA A 262 -22.78 7.96 40.72
C ALA A 262 -24.09 7.86 39.90
N LEU A 263 -25.05 7.02 40.32
CA LEU A 263 -26.33 6.85 39.62
C LEU A 263 -27.31 8.02 39.86
N LEU A 264 -27.32 8.62 41.06
CA LEU A 264 -28.32 9.60 41.48
C LEU A 264 -27.79 11.05 41.48
N HIS A 265 -26.48 11.26 41.45
CA HIS A 265 -25.83 12.57 41.35
C HIS A 265 -25.82 13.08 39.90
N GLU A 266 -25.68 14.39 39.70
CA GLU A 266 -25.66 15.00 38.36
C GLU A 266 -24.35 14.71 37.60
N ASP A 267 -23.25 14.53 38.34
CA ASP A 267 -21.93 14.23 37.76
C ASP A 267 -21.83 12.81 37.16
N GLY A 268 -22.79 11.93 37.44
CA GLY A 268 -22.83 10.59 36.88
C GLY A 268 -21.66 9.68 37.31
N PHE A 269 -21.34 8.69 36.48
CA PHE A 269 -20.16 7.84 36.64
C PHE A 269 -18.90 8.54 36.11
N GLN A 270 -17.90 8.72 36.98
CA GLN A 270 -16.61 9.33 36.67
C GLN A 270 -15.53 8.25 36.60
N GLU A 271 -15.54 7.47 35.52
CA GLU A 271 -14.56 6.40 35.30
C GLU A 271 -13.28 6.95 34.67
N PRO A 272 -12.08 6.47 35.08
CA PRO A 272 -10.86 6.78 34.38
C PRO A 272 -10.92 6.28 32.92
N ALA A 273 -10.13 6.90 32.04
CA ALA A 273 -9.98 6.45 30.66
C ALA A 273 -9.46 4.99 30.62
N PRO A 274 -9.88 4.19 29.62
CA PRO A 274 -9.33 2.85 29.44
C PRO A 274 -7.81 2.89 29.28
N LEU A 275 -7.13 1.87 29.79
CA LEU A 275 -5.67 1.71 29.60
C LEU A 275 -5.30 1.34 28.15
N ILE A 276 -6.23 0.75 27.41
CA ILE A 276 -6.06 0.29 26.03
C ILE A 276 -7.15 0.95 25.20
N SER A 277 -6.77 1.66 24.13
CA SER A 277 -7.71 2.28 23.21
C SER A 277 -8.47 1.24 22.40
N ASP A 278 -9.66 1.59 21.92
CA ASP A 278 -10.43 0.76 20.98
C ASP A 278 -9.69 0.53 19.64
N GLU A 279 -8.71 1.39 19.32
CA GLU A 279 -7.88 1.31 18.11
C GLU A 279 -6.56 0.55 18.33
N ASP A 280 -6.21 0.21 19.58
CA ASP A 280 -4.94 -0.45 19.88
C ASP A 280 -4.99 -1.95 19.54
N HIS A 281 -3.84 -2.50 19.11
CA HIS A 281 -3.70 -3.96 18.96
C HIS A 281 -3.70 -4.63 20.33
N LEU A 282 -4.60 -5.61 20.53
CA LEU A 282 -4.78 -6.25 21.84
C LEU A 282 -3.72 -7.31 22.17
N ASP A 283 -3.21 -8.00 21.15
CA ASP A 283 -2.29 -9.13 21.32
C ASP A 283 -1.01 -8.82 22.12
N PRO A 284 -0.35 -7.64 21.95
CA PRO A 284 0.76 -7.22 22.79
C PRO A 284 0.42 -7.06 24.28
N HIS A 285 -0.85 -6.80 24.61
CA HIS A 285 -1.33 -6.60 25.98
C HIS A 285 -1.94 -7.88 26.60
N LEU A 286 -2.07 -8.96 25.81
CA LEU A 286 -2.79 -10.17 26.18
C LEU A 286 -1.94 -11.42 25.99
N ASN A 287 -1.32 -11.88 27.08
CA ASN A 287 -0.70 -13.20 27.08
C ASN A 287 -1.78 -14.29 27.20
N PRO A 288 -1.84 -15.28 26.29
CA PRO A 288 -2.78 -16.41 26.37
C PRO A 288 -2.83 -17.12 27.73
N THR A 289 -1.74 -17.08 28.51
CA THR A 289 -1.67 -17.70 29.85
C THR A 289 -2.48 -16.98 30.93
N ASP A 290 -2.72 -15.68 30.73
CA ASP A 290 -3.29 -14.78 31.74
C ASP A 290 -4.80 -14.61 31.57
N VAL A 291 -5.29 -14.89 30.36
CA VAL A 291 -6.70 -14.81 29.99
C VAL A 291 -7.46 -16.01 30.52
N ARG A 292 -8.64 -15.81 31.11
CA ARG A 292 -9.52 -16.90 31.61
C ARG A 292 -10.84 -17.03 30.85
N GLN A 293 -10.87 -16.55 29.62
CA GLN A 293 -12.01 -16.72 28.71
C GLN A 293 -12.33 -18.21 28.54
N VAL A 294 -13.60 -18.53 28.68
CA VAL A 294 -14.13 -19.91 28.59
C VAL A 294 -15.01 -20.12 27.37
N VAL A 295 -15.45 -19.02 26.76
CA VAL A 295 -16.14 -18.97 25.49
C VAL A 295 -15.44 -17.94 24.62
N ASP A 296 -15.66 -18.03 23.31
CA ASP A 296 -15.08 -17.13 22.32
C ASP A 296 -15.35 -15.65 22.66
N ALA A 297 -14.51 -14.74 22.19
CA ALA A 297 -14.67 -13.31 22.39
C ALA A 297 -13.96 -12.54 21.28
N ASP A 298 -14.69 -11.63 20.64
CA ASP A 298 -14.07 -10.66 19.73
C ASP A 298 -13.25 -9.60 20.50
N SER A 299 -12.59 -8.70 19.76
CA SER A 299 -11.76 -7.64 20.34
C SER A 299 -12.53 -6.71 21.27
N SER A 300 -13.75 -6.28 20.88
CA SER A 300 -14.59 -5.40 21.68
C SER A 300 -15.07 -6.05 22.99
N GLN A 301 -15.39 -7.34 22.93
CA GLN A 301 -15.76 -8.11 24.12
C GLN A 301 -14.55 -8.30 25.04
N THR A 302 -13.37 -8.53 24.47
CA THR A 302 -12.12 -8.68 25.23
C THR A 302 -11.71 -7.39 25.92
N LEU A 303 -11.83 -6.24 25.25
CA LEU A 303 -11.63 -4.91 25.85
C LEU A 303 -12.57 -4.69 27.05
N ALA A 304 -13.86 -4.98 26.88
CA ALA A 304 -14.82 -4.87 27.98
C ALA A 304 -14.45 -5.75 29.18
N ILE A 305 -13.93 -6.97 28.94
CA ILE A 305 -13.45 -7.86 30.00
C ILE A 305 -12.22 -7.26 30.71
N LEU A 306 -11.28 -6.68 29.96
CA LEU A 306 -10.10 -6.03 30.52
C LEU A 306 -10.43 -4.80 31.36
N ASP A 307 -11.38 -3.98 30.93
CA ASP A 307 -11.85 -2.80 31.65
C ASP A 307 -12.53 -3.17 32.98
N VAL A 308 -13.45 -4.13 32.97
CA VAL A 308 -14.07 -4.63 34.23
C VAL A 308 -13.02 -5.24 35.14
N ASN A 309 -12.02 -5.90 34.57
CA ASN A 309 -10.91 -6.47 35.31
C ASN A 309 -10.07 -5.43 36.07
N GLN A 310 -10.03 -4.19 35.58
CA GLN A 310 -9.38 -3.05 36.21
C GLN A 310 -10.29 -2.36 37.25
N GLY A 311 -11.52 -2.85 37.43
CA GLY A 311 -12.49 -2.32 38.39
C GLY A 311 -13.41 -1.23 37.84
N ARG A 312 -13.44 -1.02 36.52
CA ARG A 312 -14.28 0.00 35.88
C ARG A 312 -15.75 -0.42 35.85
N ASN A 313 -16.64 0.55 36.03
CA ASN A 313 -18.08 0.37 35.79
C ASN A 313 -18.39 0.65 34.31
N LEU A 314 -19.10 -0.28 33.64
CA LEU A 314 -19.35 -0.18 32.20
C LEU A 314 -20.84 -0.33 31.85
N VAL A 315 -21.25 0.35 30.79
CA VAL A 315 -22.52 0.10 30.10
C VAL A 315 -22.21 -0.54 28.76
N ILE A 316 -22.63 -1.80 28.59
CA ILE A 316 -22.41 -2.55 27.34
C ILE A 316 -23.71 -2.56 26.54
N GLN A 317 -23.72 -1.88 25.40
CA GLN A 317 -24.84 -1.87 24.45
C GLN A 317 -24.50 -2.70 23.21
N GLY A 318 -25.42 -3.56 22.80
CA GLY A 318 -25.22 -4.36 21.58
C GLY A 318 -26.56 -4.80 20.97
N PRO A 319 -26.73 -4.76 19.64
CA PRO A 319 -27.87 -5.33 18.94
C PRO A 319 -28.14 -6.82 19.30
N PRO A 320 -29.33 -7.37 19.05
CA PRO A 320 -29.56 -8.81 19.16
C PRO A 320 -28.54 -9.62 18.34
N GLY A 321 -27.98 -10.69 18.92
CA GLY A 321 -26.99 -11.53 18.25
C GLY A 321 -25.51 -11.17 18.49
N THR A 322 -25.21 -10.01 19.06
CA THR A 322 -23.81 -9.52 19.30
C THR A 322 -23.11 -10.09 20.54
N GLY A 323 -23.45 -11.31 20.94
CA GLY A 323 -22.68 -11.98 21.99
C GLY A 323 -22.81 -11.44 23.43
N LYS A 324 -23.72 -10.51 23.77
CA LYS A 324 -23.87 -9.98 25.16
C LYS A 324 -23.81 -11.03 26.29
N SER A 325 -24.55 -12.14 26.14
CA SER A 325 -24.52 -13.24 27.13
C SER A 325 -23.18 -13.98 27.18
N GLN A 326 -22.45 -14.00 26.07
CA GLN A 326 -21.09 -14.53 25.95
C GLN A 326 -20.09 -13.64 26.70
N THR A 327 -20.17 -12.32 26.53
CA THR A 327 -19.38 -11.33 27.28
C THR A 327 -19.61 -11.47 28.78
N ILE A 328 -20.88 -11.55 29.23
CA ILE A 328 -21.23 -11.78 30.64
C ILE A 328 -20.64 -13.10 31.16
N THR A 329 -20.70 -14.17 30.37
CA THR A 329 -20.14 -15.48 30.75
C THR A 329 -18.64 -15.38 30.99
N ASN A 330 -17.90 -14.72 30.09
CA ASN A 330 -16.45 -14.53 30.25
C ASN A 330 -16.10 -13.58 31.41
N LEU A 331 -16.89 -12.53 31.65
CA LEU A 331 -16.73 -11.65 32.83
C LEU A 331 -16.86 -12.44 34.14
N ILE A 332 -17.88 -13.30 34.23
CA ILE A 332 -18.09 -14.16 35.40
C ILE A 332 -16.93 -15.15 35.55
N ALA A 333 -16.52 -15.80 34.46
CA ALA A 333 -15.39 -16.74 34.48
C ALA A 333 -14.09 -16.09 34.96
N GLU A 334 -13.83 -14.87 34.50
CA GLU A 334 -12.67 -14.08 34.88
C GLU A 334 -12.71 -13.67 36.36
N ALA A 335 -13.89 -13.28 36.87
CA ALA A 335 -14.10 -12.96 38.28
C ALA A 335 -13.91 -14.18 39.19
N ILE A 336 -14.49 -15.34 38.83
CA ILE A 336 -14.29 -16.62 39.54
C ILE A 336 -12.79 -16.93 39.61
N GLY A 337 -12.07 -16.80 38.49
CA GLY A 337 -10.64 -17.10 38.44
C GLY A 337 -9.74 -16.15 39.25
N LYS A 338 -10.29 -15.03 39.73
CA LYS A 338 -9.65 -14.09 40.65
C LYS A 338 -10.14 -14.27 42.10
N GLY A 339 -10.97 -15.27 42.38
CA GLY A 339 -11.56 -15.50 43.71
C GLY A 339 -12.57 -14.41 44.12
N LYS A 340 -13.19 -13.72 43.14
CA LYS A 340 -14.22 -12.70 43.41
C LYS A 340 -15.61 -13.33 43.46
N THR A 341 -16.47 -12.79 44.32
CA THR A 341 -17.91 -13.07 44.31
C THR A 341 -18.63 -12.22 43.27
N VAL A 342 -19.63 -12.78 42.62
CA VAL A 342 -20.46 -12.11 41.62
C VAL A 342 -21.91 -12.16 42.05
N LEU A 343 -22.66 -11.08 41.83
CA LEU A 343 -24.12 -11.08 41.91
C LEU A 343 -24.65 -10.70 40.54
N PHE A 344 -25.26 -11.65 39.83
CA PHE A 344 -25.85 -11.40 38.52
C PHE A 344 -27.36 -11.17 38.64
N VAL A 345 -27.79 -9.93 38.36
CA VAL A 345 -29.20 -9.52 38.43
C VAL A 345 -29.71 -9.18 37.03
N ALA A 346 -30.91 -9.62 36.70
CA ALA A 346 -31.60 -9.26 35.47
C ALA A 346 -33.11 -9.13 35.70
N GLU A 347 -33.77 -8.24 34.96
CA GLU A 347 -35.21 -8.06 34.99
C GLU A 347 -35.95 -9.31 34.46
N LYS A 348 -35.43 -9.92 33.39
CA LYS A 348 -36.06 -11.05 32.70
C LYS A 348 -35.38 -12.37 33.03
N MET A 349 -36.18 -13.39 33.37
CA MET A 349 -35.71 -14.76 33.65
C MET A 349 -34.91 -15.36 32.48
N ALA A 350 -35.33 -15.11 31.25
CA ALA A 350 -34.64 -15.60 30.05
C ALA A 350 -33.16 -15.17 29.99
N ALA A 351 -32.80 -13.99 30.52
CA ALA A 351 -31.41 -13.54 30.56
C ALA A 351 -30.57 -14.36 31.56
N LEU A 352 -31.13 -14.65 32.73
CA LEU A 352 -30.50 -15.51 33.75
C LEU A 352 -30.29 -16.93 33.22
N GLU A 353 -31.33 -17.55 32.67
CA GLU A 353 -31.27 -18.92 32.15
C GLU A 353 -30.26 -19.07 31.01
N VAL A 354 -30.16 -18.07 30.12
CA VAL A 354 -29.20 -18.09 29.01
C VAL A 354 -27.76 -18.05 29.51
N VAL A 355 -27.45 -17.19 30.48
CA VAL A 355 -26.11 -17.08 31.07
C VAL A 355 -25.78 -18.33 31.87
N LYS A 356 -26.70 -18.81 32.72
CA LYS A 356 -26.51 -20.06 33.48
C LYS A 356 -26.21 -21.24 32.55
N ARG A 357 -27.01 -21.44 31.51
CA ARG A 357 -26.79 -22.52 30.54
C ARG A 357 -25.43 -22.42 29.87
N ARG A 358 -24.89 -21.22 29.65
CA ARG A 358 -23.53 -21.03 29.12
C ARG A 358 -22.47 -21.38 30.15
N LEU A 359 -22.64 -20.99 31.41
CA LEU A 359 -21.75 -21.37 32.52
C LEU A 359 -21.76 -22.88 32.74
N ASP A 360 -22.91 -23.54 32.66
CA ASP A 360 -23.03 -25.01 32.74
C ASP A 360 -22.25 -25.68 31.61
N LYS A 361 -22.44 -25.23 30.36
CA LYS A 361 -21.68 -25.72 29.20
C LYS A 361 -20.18 -25.45 29.32
N ALA A 362 -19.80 -24.40 30.02
CA ALA A 362 -18.41 -24.08 30.32
C ALA A 362 -17.85 -24.84 31.53
N GLY A 363 -18.67 -25.65 32.23
CA GLY A 363 -18.25 -26.36 33.44
C GLY A 363 -18.14 -25.49 34.69
N LEU A 364 -18.62 -24.24 34.63
CA LEU A 364 -18.65 -23.28 35.73
C LEU A 364 -20.00 -23.24 36.46
N GLY A 365 -20.96 -24.06 36.03
CA GLY A 365 -22.29 -24.14 36.63
C GLY A 365 -22.26 -24.45 38.13
N GLU A 366 -21.29 -25.24 38.58
CA GLU A 366 -21.09 -25.58 39.98
C GLU A 366 -20.79 -24.37 40.85
N ALA A 367 -20.25 -23.29 40.30
CA ALA A 367 -19.97 -22.06 41.04
C ALA A 367 -21.20 -21.14 41.20
N CYS A 368 -22.32 -21.44 40.55
CA CYS A 368 -23.50 -20.57 40.53
C CYS A 368 -24.61 -21.07 41.44
N LEU A 369 -25.22 -20.17 42.22
CA LEU A 369 -26.45 -20.43 42.97
C LEU A 369 -27.62 -19.67 42.36
N GLU A 370 -28.58 -20.40 41.79
CA GLU A 370 -29.81 -19.81 41.29
C GLU A 370 -30.79 -19.51 42.44
N LEU A 371 -31.10 -18.23 42.64
CA LEU A 371 -32.08 -17.76 43.62
C LEU A 371 -33.23 -17.06 42.90
N HIS A 372 -34.10 -17.83 42.24
CA HIS A 372 -35.32 -17.32 41.60
C HIS A 372 -36.50 -17.32 42.57
N SER A 373 -37.10 -16.16 42.82
CA SER A 373 -38.21 -15.96 43.79
C SER A 373 -39.40 -16.94 43.64
N HIS A 374 -39.67 -17.46 42.44
CA HIS A 374 -40.81 -18.35 42.17
C HIS A 374 -40.50 -19.85 42.25
N LYS A 375 -39.23 -20.26 42.11
CA LYS A 375 -38.81 -21.69 42.08
C LYS A 375 -37.91 -22.11 43.23
N THR A 376 -37.40 -21.16 44.02
CA THR A 376 -36.39 -21.48 45.03
C THR A 376 -37.02 -22.16 46.24
N ASN A 377 -37.21 -23.47 46.13
CA ASN A 377 -37.56 -24.32 47.24
C ASN A 377 -36.36 -24.39 48.19
N LYS A 378 -36.57 -24.09 49.48
CA LYS A 378 -35.55 -24.17 50.54
C LYS A 378 -34.75 -25.48 50.46
N LYS A 379 -35.45 -26.57 50.15
CA LYS A 379 -34.86 -27.91 50.01
C LYS A 379 -33.93 -28.03 48.81
N GLU A 380 -34.30 -27.47 47.65
CA GLU A 380 -33.50 -27.55 46.43
C GLU A 380 -32.20 -26.75 46.56
N VAL A 381 -32.25 -25.56 47.18
CA VAL A 381 -31.05 -24.77 47.51
C VAL A 381 -30.08 -25.57 48.37
N LEU A 382 -30.58 -26.18 49.44
CA LEU A 382 -29.75 -26.96 50.35
C LEU A 382 -29.17 -28.21 49.68
N GLN A 383 -29.95 -28.88 48.84
CA GLN A 383 -29.48 -30.02 48.05
C GLN A 383 -28.37 -29.63 47.07
N GLU A 384 -28.52 -28.48 46.40
CA GLU A 384 -27.52 -27.99 45.45
C GLU A 384 -26.20 -27.60 46.15
N LEU A 385 -26.28 -26.94 47.32
CA LEU A 385 -25.12 -26.64 48.14
C LEU A 385 -24.42 -27.91 48.64
N ALA A 386 -25.19 -28.90 49.11
CA ALA A 386 -24.64 -30.19 49.54
C ALA A 386 -23.96 -30.94 48.38
N ARG A 387 -24.62 -31.00 47.21
CA ARG A 387 -24.09 -31.64 46.00
C ARG A 387 -22.75 -31.06 45.58
N THR A 388 -22.60 -29.73 45.64
CA THR A 388 -21.37 -29.01 45.25
C THR A 388 -20.20 -29.38 46.17
N LEU A 389 -20.45 -29.51 47.48
CA LEU A 389 -19.44 -29.92 48.46
C LEU A 389 -18.96 -31.37 48.29
N GLU A 390 -19.74 -32.20 47.60
CA GLU A 390 -19.41 -33.60 47.32
C GLU A 390 -18.67 -33.79 45.97
N VAL A 391 -18.54 -32.73 45.16
CA VAL A 391 -17.85 -32.80 43.87
C VAL A 391 -16.37 -33.08 44.09
N GLY A 392 -15.86 -34.13 43.43
CA GLY A 392 -14.44 -34.50 43.49
C GLY A 392 -13.52 -33.55 42.72
N LYS A 393 -12.22 -33.59 43.03
CA LYS A 393 -11.20 -32.76 42.37
C LYS A 393 -11.19 -32.98 40.85
N PRO A 394 -11.34 -31.92 40.02
CA PRO A 394 -11.22 -32.03 38.56
C PRO A 394 -9.82 -32.50 38.13
N GLN A 395 -9.73 -33.31 37.07
CA GLN A 395 -8.44 -33.73 36.49
C GLN A 395 -7.98 -32.78 35.38
N VAL A 396 -6.71 -32.35 35.44
CA VAL A 396 -6.07 -31.52 34.41
C VAL A 396 -4.81 -32.20 33.90
N LYS A 397 -4.63 -32.16 32.57
CA LYS A 397 -3.31 -32.36 31.94
C LYS A 397 -2.66 -30.99 31.79
N ALA A 398 -1.41 -30.86 32.23
CA ALA A 398 -0.61 -29.67 31.95
C ALA A 398 -0.43 -29.51 30.44
N ARG A 399 -0.55 -28.28 29.92
CA ARG A 399 -0.54 -27.95 28.48
C ARG A 399 0.36 -26.76 28.14
N GLU A 400 1.44 -26.58 28.89
CA GLU A 400 2.34 -25.43 28.74
C GLU A 400 3.00 -25.38 27.35
N SER A 401 3.31 -26.55 26.76
CA SER A 401 3.86 -26.65 25.41
C SER A 401 2.92 -26.11 24.35
N GLU A 402 1.64 -26.45 24.41
CA GLU A 402 0.63 -26.00 23.45
C GLU A 402 0.39 -24.48 23.54
N LEU A 403 0.43 -23.92 24.76
CA LEU A 403 0.29 -22.48 24.98
C LEU A 403 1.48 -21.69 24.43
N ASN A 404 2.70 -22.18 24.61
CA ASN A 404 3.89 -21.56 24.03
C ASN A 404 3.85 -21.59 22.49
N LEU A 405 3.40 -22.70 21.90
CA LEU A 405 3.21 -22.80 20.45
C LEU A 405 2.14 -21.81 19.96
N LEU A 406 1.01 -21.68 20.67
CA LEU A 406 -0.04 -20.71 20.34
C LEU A 406 0.51 -19.27 20.25
N THR A 407 1.31 -18.85 21.23
CA THR A 407 1.94 -17.53 21.23
C THR A 407 2.90 -17.34 20.05
N GLN A 408 3.67 -18.36 19.69
CA GLN A 408 4.58 -18.30 18.53
C GLN A 408 3.82 -18.21 17.21
N LEU A 409 2.75 -19.00 17.05
CA LEU A 409 1.92 -18.96 15.84
C LEU A 409 1.20 -17.61 15.70
N ARG A 410 0.69 -17.05 16.82
CA ARG A 410 0.11 -15.70 16.86
C ARG A 410 1.10 -14.65 16.38
N ALA A 411 2.32 -14.65 16.93
CA ALA A 411 3.37 -13.71 16.54
C ALA A 411 3.67 -13.81 15.03
N ARG A 412 3.82 -15.04 14.51
CA ARG A 412 4.06 -15.27 13.08
C ARG A 412 2.93 -14.75 12.18
N LEU A 413 1.67 -14.91 12.61
CA LEU A 413 0.51 -14.40 11.87
C LEU A 413 0.46 -12.86 11.89
N ASN A 414 0.74 -12.26 13.05
CA ASN A 414 0.80 -10.81 13.21
C ASN A 414 1.95 -10.19 12.40
N ASP A 415 3.15 -10.78 12.43
CA ASP A 415 4.31 -10.33 11.65
C ASP A 415 3.98 -10.27 10.14
N TYR A 416 3.25 -11.26 9.63
CA TYR A 416 2.81 -11.26 8.23
C TYR A 416 1.73 -10.21 7.96
N ALA A 417 0.71 -10.12 8.81
CA ALA A 417 -0.36 -9.14 8.67
C ALA A 417 0.20 -7.70 8.70
N GLU A 418 1.13 -7.41 9.60
CA GLU A 418 1.81 -6.12 9.69
C GLU A 418 2.66 -5.86 8.45
N ALA A 419 3.50 -6.82 8.03
CA ALA A 419 4.38 -6.63 6.87
C ALA A 419 3.62 -6.42 5.55
N VAL A 420 2.46 -7.06 5.36
CA VAL A 420 1.64 -6.88 4.15
C VAL A 420 1.01 -5.49 4.09
N ASN A 421 0.63 -4.94 5.25
CA ASN A 421 -0.10 -3.68 5.39
C ASN A 421 0.82 -2.49 5.73
N THR A 422 2.11 -2.71 5.94
CA THR A 422 3.08 -1.63 6.16
C THR A 422 3.43 -0.97 4.82
N PRO A 423 3.42 0.37 4.72
CA PRO A 423 3.87 1.08 3.53
C PRO A 423 5.36 0.84 3.22
N ILE A 424 5.70 0.69 1.94
CA ILE A 424 7.06 0.38 1.49
C ILE A 424 7.87 1.67 1.33
N GLY A 425 9.00 1.77 2.03
CA GLY A 425 9.92 2.90 1.90
C GLY A 425 9.28 4.24 2.28
N GLN A 426 9.38 5.23 1.40
CA GLN A 426 8.76 6.56 1.58
C GLN A 426 7.44 6.71 0.81
N THR A 427 6.83 5.59 0.42
CA THR A 427 5.56 5.58 -0.32
C THR A 427 4.40 5.27 0.63
N ASP A 428 3.19 5.64 0.22
CA ASP A 428 1.96 5.22 0.90
C ASP A 428 1.46 3.85 0.41
N LEU A 429 2.24 3.13 -0.41
CA LEU A 429 1.84 1.85 -1.00
C LEU A 429 2.31 0.68 -0.14
N THR A 430 1.39 -0.21 0.19
CA THR A 430 1.68 -1.45 0.91
C THR A 430 2.07 -2.58 -0.06
N THR A 431 2.60 -3.69 0.46
CA THR A 431 2.87 -4.89 -0.36
C THR A 431 1.60 -5.38 -1.07
N TYR A 432 0.46 -5.30 -0.38
CA TYR A 432 -0.86 -5.63 -0.95
C TYR A 432 -1.19 -4.74 -2.16
N ASP A 433 -1.03 -3.42 -2.01
CA ASP A 433 -1.32 -2.47 -3.09
C ASP A 433 -0.41 -2.67 -4.29
N VAL A 434 0.89 -2.89 -4.05
CA VAL A 434 1.89 -3.11 -5.11
C VAL A 434 1.57 -4.37 -5.90
N TYR A 435 1.27 -5.48 -5.23
CA TYR A 435 0.83 -6.70 -5.91
C TYR A 435 -0.46 -6.50 -6.71
N GLY A 436 -1.45 -5.82 -6.13
CA GLY A 436 -2.71 -5.51 -6.81
C GLY A 436 -2.50 -4.71 -8.09
N GLN A 437 -1.67 -3.68 -8.05
CA GLN A 437 -1.35 -2.85 -9.21
C GLN A 437 -0.53 -3.60 -10.27
N LEU A 438 0.43 -4.44 -9.86
CA LEU A 438 1.18 -5.29 -10.79
C LEU A 438 0.28 -6.29 -11.51
N LEU A 439 -0.69 -6.89 -10.80
CA LEU A 439 -1.67 -7.79 -11.41
C LEU A 439 -2.55 -7.06 -12.42
N GLN A 440 -3.03 -5.86 -12.09
CA GLN A 440 -3.79 -5.02 -13.02
C GLN A 440 -3.00 -4.66 -14.28
N LEU A 441 -1.73 -4.26 -14.14
CA LEU A 441 -0.86 -3.99 -15.30
C LEU A 441 -0.67 -5.25 -16.14
N ARG A 442 -0.45 -6.40 -15.52
CA ARG A 442 -0.27 -7.67 -16.23
C ARG A 442 -1.53 -8.09 -17.00
N GLU A 443 -2.71 -7.87 -16.44
CA GLU A 443 -3.98 -8.14 -17.10
C GLU A 443 -4.21 -7.18 -18.27
N GLN A 444 -4.01 -5.88 -18.05
CA GLN A 444 -4.20 -4.84 -19.08
C GLN A 444 -3.24 -5.02 -20.28
N TYR A 445 -2.00 -5.44 -20.04
CA TYR A 445 -0.96 -5.61 -21.06
C TYR A 445 -0.63 -7.09 -21.30
N THR A 446 -1.65 -7.95 -21.31
CA THR A 446 -1.49 -9.40 -21.50
C THR A 446 -0.77 -9.72 -22.82
N GLY A 447 0.32 -10.49 -22.75
CA GLY A 447 1.11 -10.91 -23.91
C GLY A 447 2.08 -9.84 -24.45
N VAL A 448 2.17 -8.68 -23.82
CA VAL A 448 3.13 -7.62 -24.16
C VAL A 448 4.32 -7.69 -23.20
N TYR A 449 5.53 -7.65 -23.75
CA TYR A 449 6.74 -7.51 -22.95
C TYR A 449 7.00 -6.03 -22.65
N LEU A 450 6.89 -5.65 -21.39
CA LEU A 450 7.26 -4.32 -20.91
C LEU A 450 8.71 -4.37 -20.40
N PRO A 451 9.64 -3.63 -21.03
CA PRO A 451 11.05 -3.66 -20.63
C PRO A 451 11.25 -3.00 -19.26
N ARG A 452 12.12 -3.59 -18.43
CA ARG A 452 12.57 -2.96 -17.19
C ARG A 452 13.49 -1.78 -17.52
N LEU A 453 13.18 -0.61 -16.97
CA LEU A 453 13.92 0.62 -17.22
C LEU A 453 15.04 0.80 -16.19
N ALA A 454 16.22 1.25 -16.62
CA ALA A 454 17.36 1.51 -15.74
C ALA A 454 17.18 2.86 -15.00
N LEU A 455 16.52 2.83 -13.85
CA LEU A 455 16.23 4.02 -13.03
C LEU A 455 16.76 3.83 -11.60
N PRO A 456 18.06 4.09 -11.33
CA PRO A 456 18.69 3.73 -10.05
C PRO A 456 18.17 4.54 -8.84
N ALA A 457 17.74 5.79 -9.04
CA ALA A 457 17.24 6.66 -7.97
C ALA A 457 15.75 6.44 -7.63
N LEU A 458 15.10 5.49 -8.29
CA LEU A 458 13.64 5.36 -8.29
C LEU A 458 13.01 5.05 -6.91
N LEU A 459 13.74 4.38 -6.02
CA LEU A 459 13.30 4.12 -4.64
C LEU A 459 13.60 5.25 -3.66
N THR A 460 14.34 6.28 -4.11
CA THR A 460 14.71 7.43 -3.27
C THR A 460 13.78 8.63 -3.46
N TRP A 461 12.88 8.57 -4.44
CA TRP A 461 11.96 9.66 -4.74
C TRP A 461 10.85 9.77 -3.70
N THR A 462 10.55 11.00 -3.31
CA THR A 462 9.35 11.34 -2.54
C THR A 462 8.08 11.16 -3.38
N PRO A 463 6.88 11.09 -2.76
CA PRO A 463 5.62 10.98 -3.49
C PRO A 463 5.37 12.13 -4.50
N ASP A 464 5.81 13.34 -4.19
CA ASP A 464 5.64 14.51 -5.08
C ASP A 464 6.62 14.49 -6.24
N GLU A 465 7.86 14.08 -5.99
CA GLU A 465 8.87 13.83 -7.01
C GLU A 465 8.45 12.73 -7.99
N PHE A 466 7.88 11.64 -7.47
CA PHE A 466 7.34 10.57 -8.32
C PHE A 466 6.22 11.10 -9.21
N ARG A 467 5.21 11.79 -8.64
CA ARG A 467 4.08 12.34 -9.41
C ARG A 467 4.53 13.32 -10.51
N ARG A 468 5.53 14.15 -10.22
CA ARG A 468 6.12 15.06 -11.21
C ARG A 468 6.77 14.30 -12.36
N ARG A 469 7.65 13.35 -12.06
CA ARG A 469 8.35 12.52 -13.05
C ARG A 469 7.37 11.67 -13.85
N GLU A 470 6.35 11.13 -13.20
CA GLU A 470 5.27 10.38 -13.81
C GLU A 470 4.55 11.19 -14.90
N SER A 471 4.21 12.44 -14.60
CA SER A 471 3.57 13.35 -15.56
C SER A 471 4.47 13.60 -16.79
N LEU A 472 5.78 13.77 -16.58
CA LEU A 472 6.74 13.94 -17.69
C LEU A 472 6.88 12.68 -18.55
N VAL A 473 6.84 11.49 -17.95
CA VAL A 473 6.86 10.22 -18.69
C VAL A 473 5.58 10.05 -19.53
N GLN A 474 4.42 10.45 -19.01
CA GLN A 474 3.18 10.46 -19.79
C GLN A 474 3.24 11.46 -20.95
N GLU A 475 3.78 12.67 -20.72
CA GLU A 475 4.02 13.67 -21.77
C GLU A 475 4.93 13.11 -22.87
N LEU A 476 6.02 12.43 -22.47
CA LEU A 476 6.93 11.76 -23.40
C LEU A 476 6.26 10.66 -24.21
N GLN A 477 5.49 9.78 -23.58
CA GLN A 477 4.74 8.76 -24.31
C GLN A 477 3.79 9.39 -25.33
N ALA A 478 3.04 10.42 -24.93
CA ALA A 478 2.11 11.11 -25.83
C ALA A 478 2.85 11.75 -27.02
N ARG A 479 4.04 12.33 -26.79
CA ARG A 479 4.87 12.90 -27.84
C ARG A 479 5.41 11.82 -28.78
N LEU A 480 5.91 10.71 -28.24
CA LEU A 480 6.39 9.56 -29.03
C LEU A 480 5.28 8.91 -29.86
N LYS A 481 4.04 8.89 -29.36
CA LYS A 481 2.88 8.41 -30.12
C LYS A 481 2.64 9.22 -31.40
N GLN A 482 2.97 10.51 -31.38
CA GLN A 482 2.84 11.39 -32.54
C GLN A 482 4.07 11.34 -33.45
N LEU A 483 5.27 11.29 -32.87
CA LEU A 483 6.54 11.39 -33.59
C LEU A 483 7.06 10.05 -34.12
N GLY A 484 6.67 8.93 -33.50
CA GLY A 484 7.36 7.65 -33.66
C GLY A 484 8.75 7.68 -33.02
N GLU A 485 9.69 6.95 -33.62
CA GLU A 485 11.08 6.89 -33.15
C GLU A 485 11.81 8.23 -33.43
N PRO A 486 12.34 8.92 -32.40
CA PRO A 486 13.01 10.21 -32.56
C PRO A 486 14.18 10.19 -33.56
N VAL A 487 14.92 9.08 -33.64
CA VAL A 487 16.06 8.94 -34.58
C VAL A 487 15.63 8.96 -36.05
N LYS A 488 14.34 8.74 -36.34
CA LYS A 488 13.77 8.76 -37.69
C LYS A 488 13.22 10.14 -38.08
N LEU A 489 13.27 11.12 -37.18
CA LEU A 489 12.83 12.49 -37.48
C LEU A 489 13.65 13.07 -38.65
N THR A 490 12.96 13.82 -39.52
CA THR A 490 13.54 14.40 -40.74
C THR A 490 14.81 15.20 -40.43
N PHE A 491 14.77 16.03 -39.38
CA PHE A 491 15.86 16.90 -38.92
C PHE A 491 16.64 16.34 -37.72
N TRP A 492 16.61 15.03 -37.50
CA TRP A 492 17.42 14.40 -36.45
C TRP A 492 18.89 14.86 -36.57
N GLY A 493 19.52 15.18 -35.44
CA GLY A 493 20.84 15.83 -35.38
C GLY A 493 20.80 17.34 -35.21
N SER A 494 19.68 18.03 -35.47
CA SER A 494 19.54 19.44 -35.11
C SER A 494 19.47 19.61 -33.59
N GLN A 495 20.34 20.45 -33.02
CA GLN A 495 20.39 20.76 -31.59
C GLN A 495 19.51 21.94 -31.18
N ARG A 496 18.67 22.44 -32.11
CA ARG A 496 17.82 23.61 -31.83
C ARG A 496 16.78 23.31 -30.74
N THR A 497 16.64 24.23 -29.80
CA THR A 497 15.58 24.26 -28.78
C THR A 497 14.52 25.34 -29.04
N SER A 498 14.72 26.19 -30.05
CA SER A 498 13.75 27.18 -30.49
C SER A 498 13.79 27.40 -32.01
N LEU A 499 12.69 27.87 -32.58
CA LEU A 499 12.60 28.25 -33.98
C LEU A 499 11.60 29.40 -34.14
N LEU A 500 12.12 30.60 -34.35
CA LEU A 500 11.31 31.79 -34.61
C LEU A 500 10.89 31.84 -36.09
N PRO A 501 9.74 32.44 -36.44
CA PRO A 501 9.32 32.57 -37.84
C PRO A 501 10.37 33.23 -38.76
N ALA A 502 11.08 34.25 -38.26
CA ALA A 502 12.15 34.91 -39.00
C ALA A 502 13.34 33.97 -39.30
N GLU A 503 13.70 33.10 -38.35
CA GLU A 503 14.76 32.10 -38.55
C GLU A 503 14.32 31.01 -39.52
N GLN A 504 13.03 30.66 -39.55
CA GLN A 504 12.48 29.73 -40.52
C GLN A 504 12.56 30.29 -41.95
N THR A 505 12.28 31.59 -42.13
CA THR A 505 12.49 32.27 -43.42
C THR A 505 13.96 32.27 -43.82
N GLN A 506 14.86 32.59 -42.89
CA GLN A 506 16.30 32.58 -43.12
C GLN A 506 16.82 31.17 -43.50
N LEU A 507 16.32 30.12 -42.85
CA LEU A 507 16.63 28.73 -43.21
C LEU A 507 16.15 28.40 -44.61
N ALA A 508 14.92 28.77 -44.97
CA ALA A 508 14.39 28.54 -46.32
C ALA A 508 15.27 29.19 -47.41
N GLU A 509 15.72 30.42 -47.18
CA GLU A 509 16.67 31.12 -48.06
C GLU A 509 18.02 30.40 -48.11
N SER A 510 18.57 30.00 -46.96
CA SER A 510 19.85 29.29 -46.86
C SER A 510 19.83 27.93 -47.57
N PHE A 511 18.71 27.20 -47.53
CA PHE A 511 18.53 25.98 -48.32
C PHE A 511 18.62 26.25 -49.84
N ILE A 512 17.95 27.30 -50.32
CA ILE A 512 17.99 27.69 -51.75
C ILE A 512 19.43 28.03 -52.16
N LEU A 513 20.12 28.87 -51.37
CA LEU A 513 21.51 29.25 -51.64
C LEU A 513 22.45 28.04 -51.66
N THR A 514 22.29 27.14 -50.69
CA THR A 514 23.13 25.92 -50.59
C THR A 514 22.90 24.98 -51.78
N LEU A 515 21.63 24.68 -52.12
CA LEU A 515 21.29 23.83 -53.27
C LEU A 515 21.81 24.40 -54.60
N ASN A 516 21.68 25.71 -54.79
CA ASN A 516 22.21 26.40 -55.97
C ASN A 516 23.74 26.34 -56.01
N SER A 517 24.42 26.54 -54.88
CA SER A 517 25.88 26.47 -54.80
C SER A 517 26.42 25.07 -55.16
N ILE A 518 25.75 23.99 -54.73
CA ILE A 518 26.11 22.61 -55.08
C ILE A 518 25.95 22.39 -56.58
N THR A 519 24.80 22.80 -57.14
CA THR A 519 24.50 22.63 -58.57
C THR A 519 25.49 23.42 -59.45
N HIS A 520 25.83 24.64 -59.03
CA HIS A 520 26.82 25.48 -59.72
C HIS A 520 28.23 24.88 -59.63
N LEU A 521 28.64 24.40 -58.45
CA LEU A 521 29.90 23.68 -58.27
C LEU A 521 29.98 22.46 -59.19
N GLN A 522 28.96 21.60 -59.22
CA GLN A 522 28.91 20.45 -60.13
C GLN A 522 29.08 20.89 -61.58
N THR A 523 28.36 21.93 -62.01
CA THR A 523 28.41 22.44 -63.38
C THR A 523 29.82 22.92 -63.76
N GLU A 524 30.45 23.74 -62.93
CA GLU A 524 31.82 24.24 -63.20
C GLU A 524 32.86 23.11 -63.12
N ALA A 525 32.68 22.14 -62.21
CA ALA A 525 33.58 21.00 -62.08
C ALA A 525 33.48 20.06 -63.30
N HIS A 526 32.27 19.79 -63.80
CA HIS A 526 32.04 19.00 -65.02
C HIS A 526 32.59 19.70 -66.26
N ARG A 527 32.43 21.03 -66.36
CA ARG A 527 33.01 21.83 -67.45
C ARG A 527 34.53 21.69 -67.47
N LEU A 528 35.19 21.83 -66.31
CA LEU A 528 36.64 21.70 -66.23
C LEU A 528 37.12 20.26 -66.46
N ALA A 529 36.42 19.26 -65.92
CA ALA A 529 36.69 17.84 -66.18
C ALA A 529 36.61 17.52 -67.68
N THR A 530 35.59 18.04 -68.37
CA THR A 530 35.43 17.89 -69.83
C THR A 530 36.61 18.51 -70.59
N ALA A 531 37.03 19.72 -70.20
CA ALA A 531 38.17 20.40 -70.81
C ALA A 531 39.51 19.64 -70.61
N LEU A 532 39.63 18.87 -69.52
CA LEU A 532 40.80 18.07 -69.18
C LEU A 532 40.67 16.59 -69.58
N GLN A 533 39.55 16.17 -70.16
CA GLN A 533 39.22 14.76 -70.46
C GLN A 533 39.33 13.83 -69.25
N LEU A 534 38.80 14.29 -68.11
CA LEU A 534 38.73 13.53 -66.86
C LEU A 534 37.29 13.09 -66.56
N ASP A 535 37.16 12.09 -65.69
CA ASP A 535 35.87 11.67 -65.16
C ASP A 535 35.19 12.79 -64.37
N PHE A 536 33.85 12.78 -64.36
CA PHE A 536 33.08 13.80 -63.65
C PHE A 536 33.14 13.59 -62.13
N PRO A 537 33.45 14.64 -61.36
CA PRO A 537 33.58 14.52 -59.93
C PRO A 537 32.21 14.36 -59.28
N VAL A 538 32.08 13.38 -58.38
CA VAL A 538 30.81 13.12 -57.68
C VAL A 538 30.72 13.80 -56.31
N ASN A 539 31.82 14.34 -55.79
CA ASN A 539 31.90 14.98 -54.48
C ASN A 539 32.90 16.16 -54.45
N LEU A 540 33.01 16.84 -53.30
CA LEU A 540 33.92 17.97 -53.10
C LEU A 540 35.39 17.57 -53.31
N SER A 541 35.83 16.45 -52.74
CA SER A 541 37.23 16.02 -52.78
C SER A 541 37.71 15.80 -54.22
N GLU A 542 36.90 15.16 -55.05
CA GLU A 542 37.20 14.94 -56.47
C GLU A 542 37.18 16.26 -57.26
N SER A 543 36.27 17.17 -56.93
CA SER A 543 36.23 18.50 -57.55
C SER A 543 37.49 19.31 -57.22
N GLU A 544 37.98 19.22 -55.98
CA GLU A 544 39.26 19.80 -55.57
C GLU A 544 40.44 19.14 -56.27
N ASN A 545 40.39 17.83 -56.48
CA ASN A 545 41.43 17.10 -57.22
C ASN A 545 41.52 17.58 -58.68
N ILE A 546 40.38 17.77 -59.36
CA ILE A 546 40.36 18.33 -60.73
C ILE A 546 40.97 19.73 -60.76
N LEU A 547 40.70 20.56 -59.74
CA LEU A 547 41.32 21.87 -59.62
C LEU A 547 42.85 21.78 -59.45
N VAL A 548 43.33 20.84 -58.63
CA VAL A 548 44.77 20.58 -58.45
C VAL A 548 45.42 20.11 -59.75
N ILE A 549 44.82 19.12 -60.43
CA ILE A 549 45.29 18.62 -61.73
C ILE A 549 45.33 19.76 -62.74
N GLY A 550 44.23 20.52 -62.89
CA GLY A 550 44.17 21.62 -63.85
C GLY A 550 45.20 22.71 -63.59
N ARG A 551 45.50 23.04 -62.32
CA ARG A 551 46.59 23.96 -61.95
C ARG A 551 47.97 23.40 -62.30
N ARG A 552 48.20 22.11 -62.04
CA ARG A 552 49.44 21.40 -62.39
C ARG A 552 49.71 21.46 -63.89
N LEU A 553 48.66 21.26 -64.70
CA LEU A 553 48.76 21.34 -66.16
C LEU A 553 48.91 22.78 -66.64
N ALA A 554 48.17 23.75 -66.09
CA ALA A 554 48.32 25.16 -66.47
C ALA A 554 49.74 25.70 -66.23
N ALA A 555 50.49 25.13 -65.28
CA ALA A 555 51.88 25.46 -64.98
C ALA A 555 52.92 24.69 -65.83
N SER A 556 52.51 24.04 -66.92
CA SER A 556 53.43 23.29 -67.79
C SER A 556 54.43 24.21 -68.51
N PRO A 557 55.72 23.84 -68.61
CA PRO A 557 56.68 24.53 -69.48
C PRO A 557 56.35 24.32 -70.96
N ASP A 558 57.05 24.96 -71.89
CA ASP A 558 56.82 24.72 -73.33
C ASP A 558 57.30 23.33 -73.75
N TYR A 559 56.40 22.35 -73.71
CA TYR A 559 56.65 20.94 -74.03
C TYR A 559 56.30 20.60 -75.49
N ARG A 560 55.88 21.55 -76.33
CA ARG A 560 55.40 21.25 -77.69
C ARG A 560 56.48 20.55 -78.52
N GLY A 561 56.10 19.48 -79.21
CA GLY A 561 57.03 18.64 -79.97
C GLY A 561 57.95 17.70 -79.16
N VAL A 562 57.78 17.60 -77.83
CA VAL A 562 58.45 16.62 -76.95
C VAL A 562 57.65 15.31 -76.90
N GLN A 563 58.32 14.15 -76.85
CA GLN A 563 57.67 12.83 -76.80
C GLN A 563 57.29 12.45 -75.36
N LEU A 564 56.22 13.06 -74.83
CA LEU A 564 55.80 12.89 -73.43
C LEU A 564 55.43 11.44 -73.04
N GLN A 565 54.98 10.64 -74.00
CA GLN A 565 54.57 9.24 -73.79
C GLN A 565 55.75 8.24 -73.86
N SER A 566 56.98 8.71 -74.04
CA SER A 566 58.13 7.80 -74.14
C SER A 566 58.47 7.17 -72.79
N ASP A 567 58.55 5.84 -72.73
CA ASP A 567 59.01 5.10 -71.55
C ASP A 567 60.46 5.41 -71.18
N PHE A 568 61.22 6.08 -72.05
CA PHE A 568 62.61 6.46 -71.77
C PHE A 568 62.74 7.52 -70.68
N TRP A 569 61.71 8.33 -70.43
CA TRP A 569 61.70 9.31 -69.33
C TRP A 569 61.91 8.65 -67.96
N THR A 570 61.39 7.43 -67.79
CA THR A 570 61.49 6.67 -66.54
C THR A 570 62.59 5.61 -66.64
N SER A 571 62.55 4.74 -67.66
CA SER A 571 63.47 3.61 -67.82
C SER A 571 64.93 4.00 -68.04
N ARG A 572 65.19 5.20 -68.58
CA ARG A 572 66.53 5.73 -68.84
C ARG A 572 66.76 7.12 -68.24
N SER A 573 66.07 7.42 -67.14
CA SER A 573 66.15 8.70 -66.43
C SER A 573 67.57 9.10 -66.03
N ALA A 574 68.40 8.15 -65.58
CA ALA A 574 69.79 8.40 -65.20
C ALA A 574 70.66 8.79 -66.41
N GLU A 575 70.50 8.12 -67.55
CA GLU A 575 71.18 8.45 -68.81
C GLU A 575 70.73 9.82 -69.33
N LEU A 576 69.45 10.16 -69.20
CA LEU A 576 68.90 11.47 -69.55
C LEU A 576 69.46 12.59 -68.66
N ALA A 577 69.53 12.36 -67.35
CA ALA A 577 70.13 13.31 -66.42
C ALA A 577 71.62 13.53 -66.74
N GLN A 578 72.35 12.46 -67.09
CA GLN A 578 73.75 12.54 -67.52
C GLN A 578 73.89 13.32 -68.84
N LEU A 579 73.01 13.09 -69.81
CA LEU A 579 72.98 13.83 -71.09
C LEU A 579 72.74 15.33 -70.87
N ILE A 580 71.77 15.68 -70.03
CA ILE A 580 71.45 17.08 -69.72
C ILE A 580 72.58 17.76 -68.95
N ALA A 581 73.13 17.12 -67.92
CA ALA A 581 74.26 17.66 -67.18
C ALA A 581 75.50 17.86 -68.08
N ALA A 582 75.75 16.92 -69.00
CA ALA A 582 76.81 17.02 -69.98
C ALA A 582 76.58 18.19 -70.94
N GLY A 583 75.35 18.34 -71.44
CA GLY A 583 74.95 19.46 -72.30
C GLY A 583 75.06 20.82 -71.64
N GLN A 584 74.60 20.94 -70.39
CA GLN A 584 74.73 22.17 -69.58
C GLN A 584 76.20 22.52 -69.34
N THR A 585 77.02 21.54 -68.95
CA THR A 585 78.46 21.74 -68.75
C THR A 585 79.17 22.10 -70.06
N TYR A 586 78.82 21.44 -71.17
CA TYR A 586 79.32 21.76 -72.50
C TYR A 586 79.00 23.20 -72.88
N ALA A 587 77.75 23.63 -72.74
CA ALA A 587 77.33 24.99 -73.06
C ALA A 587 77.98 26.04 -72.14
N GLN A 588 78.08 25.76 -70.83
CA GLN A 588 78.70 26.64 -69.85
C GLN A 588 80.19 26.84 -70.09
N VAL A 589 80.94 25.74 -70.25
CA VAL A 589 82.39 25.80 -70.50
C VAL A 589 82.67 26.45 -71.84
N ARG A 590 81.88 26.13 -72.88
CA ARG A 590 82.00 26.78 -74.18
C ARG A 590 81.75 28.28 -74.06
N ALA A 591 80.64 28.72 -73.48
CA ALA A 591 80.35 30.15 -73.29
C ALA A 591 81.43 30.89 -72.48
N GLN A 592 82.03 30.25 -71.48
CA GLN A 592 83.07 30.86 -70.65
C GLN A 592 84.40 31.08 -71.40
N TYR A 593 84.73 30.24 -72.38
CA TYR A 593 86.06 30.21 -73.01
C TYR A 593 86.07 30.42 -74.53
N GLU A 594 84.90 30.51 -75.19
CA GLU A 594 84.79 30.69 -76.65
C GLU A 594 85.38 32.02 -77.16
N ASP A 595 85.46 33.05 -76.31
CA ASP A 595 86.17 34.30 -76.63
C ASP A 595 87.69 34.18 -76.50
N ARG A 596 88.18 33.15 -75.78
CA ARG A 596 89.61 32.94 -75.51
C ARG A 596 90.25 31.90 -76.43
N LEU A 597 89.47 30.95 -76.94
CA LEU A 597 89.93 29.82 -77.76
C LEU A 597 89.42 29.91 -79.20
N LEU A 598 90.22 29.49 -80.17
CA LEU A 598 89.80 29.42 -81.56
C LEU A 598 88.77 28.30 -81.77
N PRO A 599 87.86 28.41 -82.76
CA PRO A 599 86.89 27.35 -83.05
C PRO A 599 87.54 25.98 -83.25
N GLU A 600 88.69 25.95 -83.92
CA GLU A 600 89.46 24.73 -84.21
C GLU A 600 90.06 24.11 -82.94
N ALA A 601 90.26 24.91 -81.88
CA ALA A 601 90.83 24.42 -80.62
C ALA A 601 89.97 23.34 -79.97
N TRP A 602 88.65 23.40 -80.18
CA TRP A 602 87.71 22.45 -79.60
C TRP A 602 87.79 21.04 -80.22
N ASP A 603 88.36 20.89 -81.41
CA ASP A 603 88.51 19.59 -82.07
C ASP A 603 89.88 18.93 -81.78
N MET A 604 90.81 19.64 -81.15
CA MET A 604 92.20 19.20 -80.93
C MET A 604 92.43 18.53 -79.58
N ALA A 605 91.60 17.53 -79.24
CA ALA A 605 91.64 16.86 -77.93
C ALA A 605 92.95 16.08 -77.67
N ALA A 606 93.49 15.43 -78.71
CA ALA A 606 94.71 14.63 -78.59
C ALA A 606 95.92 15.53 -78.32
N GLU A 607 96.00 16.66 -79.02
CA GLU A 607 97.01 17.68 -78.84
C GLU A 607 96.84 18.42 -77.51
N ALA A 608 95.62 18.71 -77.09
CA ALA A 608 95.33 19.28 -75.77
C ALA A 608 95.84 18.38 -74.63
N LEU A 609 95.69 17.06 -74.75
CA LEU A 609 96.21 16.12 -73.75
C LEU A 609 97.75 16.11 -73.72
N GLU A 610 98.40 16.12 -74.89
CA GLU A 610 99.86 16.26 -75.01
C GLU A 610 100.33 17.58 -74.39
N ILE A 611 99.63 18.69 -74.67
CA ILE A 611 99.90 20.01 -74.09
C ILE A 611 99.76 19.96 -72.57
N ARG A 612 98.68 19.39 -72.04
CA ARG A 612 98.46 19.27 -70.60
C ARG A 612 99.59 18.50 -69.91
N GLN A 613 99.97 17.33 -70.44
CA GLN A 613 101.05 16.51 -69.88
C GLN A 613 102.37 17.29 -69.82
N ASN A 614 102.70 18.02 -70.89
CA ASN A 614 103.91 18.84 -70.92
C ASN A 614 103.82 20.07 -70.00
N LEU A 615 102.67 20.71 -69.86
CA LEU A 615 102.48 21.83 -68.94
C LEU A 615 102.60 21.38 -67.47
N VAL A 616 102.03 20.23 -67.10
CA VAL A 616 102.16 19.67 -65.73
C VAL A 616 103.58 19.20 -65.45
N ALA A 617 104.24 18.50 -66.39
CA ALA A 617 105.57 17.93 -66.18
C ALA A 617 106.69 18.98 -66.08
N TYR A 618 106.51 20.14 -66.71
CA TYR A 618 107.57 21.16 -66.83
C TYR A 618 107.17 22.56 -66.35
N GLY A 619 105.90 22.95 -66.31
CA GLY A 619 105.46 24.34 -66.17
C GLY A 619 105.82 25.04 -64.86
N GLU A 620 105.96 24.29 -63.76
CA GLU A 620 106.41 24.79 -62.45
C GLU A 620 107.94 24.72 -62.25
N LYS A 621 108.69 24.15 -63.20
CA LYS A 621 110.14 24.00 -63.08
C LYS A 621 110.84 25.28 -63.55
N TRP A 622 111.84 25.73 -62.79
CA TRP A 622 112.60 26.94 -63.11
C TRP A 622 113.28 26.88 -64.49
N TRP A 623 113.62 25.69 -64.99
CA TRP A 623 114.29 25.46 -66.27
C TRP A 623 113.35 25.16 -67.46
N LYS A 624 112.04 25.35 -67.31
CA LYS A 624 111.02 24.98 -68.32
C LYS A 624 111.27 25.45 -69.76
N PHE A 625 111.96 26.58 -69.94
CA PHE A 625 112.34 27.11 -71.25
C PHE A 625 113.36 26.25 -72.02
N LEU A 626 114.13 25.39 -71.34
CA LEU A 626 115.06 24.46 -71.99
C LEU A 626 114.32 23.24 -72.59
N SER A 627 113.15 22.87 -72.06
CA SER A 627 112.37 21.73 -72.57
C SER A 627 111.79 22.02 -73.96
N GLY A 628 112.28 21.28 -74.96
CA GLY A 628 111.74 21.34 -76.33
C GLY A 628 110.29 20.87 -76.44
N ALA A 629 109.84 19.99 -75.53
CA ALA A 629 108.45 19.57 -75.44
C ALA A 629 107.55 20.70 -74.88
N TYR A 630 107.97 21.36 -73.79
CA TYR A 630 107.25 22.50 -73.21
C TYR A 630 107.12 23.68 -74.18
N ARG A 631 108.21 24.07 -74.87
CA ARG A 631 108.18 25.15 -75.87
C ARG A 631 107.25 24.84 -77.06
N ARG A 632 107.25 23.59 -77.54
CA ARG A 632 106.33 23.15 -78.60
C ARG A 632 104.87 23.18 -78.14
N SER A 633 104.55 22.66 -76.96
CA SER A 633 103.19 22.70 -76.40
C SER A 633 102.71 24.12 -76.12
N LYS A 634 103.57 25.03 -75.63
CA LYS A 634 103.24 26.45 -75.44
C LYS A 634 102.96 27.16 -76.77
N LYS A 635 103.74 26.87 -77.82
CA LYS A 635 103.51 27.41 -79.17
C LYS A 635 102.22 26.85 -79.79
N LYS A 636 101.94 25.55 -79.63
CA LYS A 636 100.68 24.93 -80.04
C LYS A 636 99.49 25.58 -79.32
N LEU A 637 99.53 25.69 -77.99
CA LEU A 637 98.45 26.31 -77.20
C LEU A 637 98.23 27.79 -77.56
N ALA A 638 99.30 28.56 -77.79
CA ALA A 638 99.19 29.92 -78.29
C ALA A 638 98.52 29.97 -79.67
N GLY A 639 98.80 29.00 -80.54
CA GLY A 639 98.13 28.86 -81.84
C GLY A 639 96.66 28.41 -81.76
N LEU A 640 96.20 27.96 -80.59
CA LEU A 640 94.80 27.59 -80.32
C LEU A 640 94.04 28.69 -79.55
N SER A 641 94.72 29.76 -79.15
CA SER A 641 94.14 30.86 -78.39
C SER A 641 93.79 32.03 -79.32
N ARG A 642 92.63 32.64 -79.13
CA ARG A 642 92.22 33.90 -79.80
C ARG A 642 92.93 35.11 -79.23
N THR A 643 93.30 35.03 -77.95
CA THR A 643 93.95 36.11 -77.20
C THR A 643 95.38 35.73 -76.84
N VAL A 644 96.14 36.72 -76.35
CA VAL A 644 97.50 36.48 -75.87
C VAL A 644 97.46 35.43 -74.75
N LEU A 645 98.33 34.42 -74.86
CA LEU A 645 98.37 33.31 -73.93
C LEU A 645 98.62 33.82 -72.49
N PRO A 646 97.83 33.37 -71.49
CA PRO A 646 98.00 33.79 -70.09
C PRO A 646 99.41 33.55 -69.57
N ALA A 647 99.88 34.38 -68.63
CA ALA A 647 101.25 34.32 -68.14
C ALA A 647 101.50 33.10 -67.22
N THR A 648 100.49 32.71 -66.45
CA THR A 648 100.62 31.63 -65.46
C THR A 648 100.38 30.26 -66.09
N THR A 649 101.07 29.24 -65.55
CA THR A 649 100.84 27.84 -65.99
C THR A 649 99.45 27.37 -65.60
N ASN A 650 98.91 27.85 -64.48
CA ASN A 650 97.57 27.49 -64.03
C ASN A 650 96.46 27.98 -64.99
N GLU A 651 96.51 29.24 -65.44
CA GLU A 651 95.53 29.75 -66.42
C GLU A 651 95.68 29.09 -67.79
N GLN A 652 96.90 28.72 -68.20
CA GLN A 652 97.13 27.93 -69.40
C GLN A 652 96.55 26.52 -69.27
N LEU A 653 96.69 25.88 -68.10
CA LEU A 653 96.06 24.60 -67.80
C LEU A 653 94.54 24.72 -67.84
N GLN A 654 93.94 25.80 -67.33
CA GLN A 654 92.48 26.02 -67.42
C GLN A 654 91.97 26.07 -68.87
N LEU A 655 92.70 26.71 -69.79
CA LEU A 655 92.33 26.72 -71.21
C LEU A 655 92.39 25.32 -71.84
N VAL A 656 93.42 24.54 -71.49
CA VAL A 656 93.59 23.18 -71.98
C VAL A 656 92.55 22.23 -71.37
N ASP A 657 92.30 22.36 -70.07
CA ASP A 657 91.29 21.60 -69.34
C ASP A 657 89.90 21.93 -69.86
N ALA A 658 89.62 23.17 -70.26
CA ALA A 658 88.37 23.53 -70.93
C ALA A 658 88.19 22.80 -72.27
N ILE A 659 89.24 22.72 -73.11
CA ILE A 659 89.20 21.95 -74.38
C ILE A 659 88.94 20.47 -74.11
N LEU A 660 89.65 19.89 -73.15
CA LEU A 660 89.49 18.48 -72.77
C LEU A 660 88.11 18.20 -72.19
N GLU A 661 87.59 19.10 -71.35
CA GLU A 661 86.27 18.97 -70.73
C GLU A 661 85.15 19.09 -71.77
N VAL A 662 85.22 20.07 -72.68
CA VAL A 662 84.27 20.18 -73.81
C VAL A 662 84.26 18.91 -74.65
N ASN A 663 85.43 18.33 -74.96
CA ASN A 663 85.52 17.06 -75.68
C ASN A 663 84.96 15.87 -74.88
N ARG A 664 85.18 15.83 -73.56
CA ARG A 664 84.62 14.82 -72.68
C ARG A 664 83.09 14.87 -72.70
N GLN A 665 82.53 16.07 -72.53
CA GLN A 665 81.08 16.27 -72.56
C GLN A 665 80.49 16.01 -73.95
N ARG A 666 81.19 16.38 -75.03
CA ARG A 666 80.79 16.08 -76.41
C ARG A 666 80.62 14.58 -76.65
N LYS A 667 81.53 13.75 -76.14
CA LYS A 667 81.43 12.28 -76.23
C LYS A 667 80.18 11.76 -75.51
N ILE A 668 79.87 12.28 -74.32
CA ILE A 668 78.67 11.90 -73.57
C ILE A 668 77.40 12.32 -74.33
N ILE A 669 77.36 13.55 -74.87
CA ILE A 669 76.23 14.04 -75.67
C ILE A 669 76.01 13.17 -76.92
N GLN A 670 77.08 12.81 -77.63
CA GLN A 670 77.01 11.93 -78.80
C GLN A 670 76.57 10.51 -78.44
N GLN A 671 77.09 9.96 -77.35
CA GLN A 671 76.73 8.63 -76.86
C GLN A 671 75.22 8.49 -76.60
N HIS A 672 74.58 9.55 -76.09
CA HIS A 672 73.15 9.57 -75.78
C HIS A 672 72.32 10.41 -76.77
N GLN A 673 72.85 10.73 -77.97
CA GLN A 673 72.17 11.59 -78.95
C GLN A 673 70.84 11.01 -79.43
N GLU A 674 70.79 9.70 -79.68
CA GLU A 674 69.55 9.01 -80.07
C GLU A 674 68.50 9.05 -78.95
N LEU A 675 68.93 8.96 -77.69
CA LEU A 675 68.07 9.07 -76.52
C LEU A 675 67.49 10.49 -76.41
N GLY A 676 68.33 11.53 -76.55
CA GLY A 676 67.89 12.92 -76.58
C GLY A 676 66.89 13.21 -77.70
N ARG A 677 67.15 12.71 -78.91
CA ARG A 677 66.24 12.82 -80.06
C ARG A 677 64.91 12.09 -79.81
N ALA A 678 64.96 10.89 -79.23
CA ALA A 678 63.78 10.08 -78.95
C ALA A 678 62.84 10.74 -77.95
N VAL A 679 63.36 11.48 -76.94
CA VAL A 679 62.52 12.08 -75.90
C VAL A 679 62.19 13.56 -76.14
N PHE A 680 63.15 14.39 -76.57
CA PHE A 680 62.92 15.82 -76.79
C PHE A 680 62.37 16.16 -78.18
N GLY A 681 62.37 15.18 -79.10
CA GLY A 681 61.73 15.29 -80.40
C GLY A 681 62.18 16.54 -81.18
N LYS A 682 61.22 17.42 -81.49
CA LYS A 682 61.47 18.65 -82.27
C LYS A 682 62.32 19.69 -81.54
N GLN A 683 62.43 19.60 -80.21
CA GLN A 683 63.23 20.53 -79.40
C GLN A 683 64.70 20.11 -79.29
N TRP A 684 65.05 18.89 -79.73
CA TRP A 684 66.43 18.44 -79.78
C TRP A 684 67.18 19.09 -80.96
N ARG A 685 68.30 19.77 -80.68
CA ARG A 685 69.17 20.41 -81.69
C ARG A 685 70.64 20.03 -81.52
N GLU A 686 70.89 18.81 -81.04
CA GLU A 686 72.24 18.30 -80.75
C GLU A 686 73.00 19.27 -79.83
N PHE A 687 74.22 19.68 -80.21
CA PHE A 687 75.06 20.60 -79.42
C PHE A 687 74.46 22.00 -79.25
N ASN A 688 73.55 22.42 -80.14
CA ASN A 688 72.89 23.72 -80.13
C ASN A 688 71.53 23.70 -79.42
N SER A 689 71.23 22.62 -78.68
CA SER A 689 70.01 22.54 -77.87
C SER A 689 70.01 23.63 -76.79
N ASP A 690 68.81 24.12 -76.43
CA ASP A 690 68.66 24.97 -75.25
C ASP A 690 68.74 24.10 -74.00
N TRP A 691 69.96 23.86 -73.53
CA TRP A 691 70.23 22.95 -72.41
C TRP A 691 69.59 23.39 -71.09
N ALA A 692 69.32 24.69 -70.91
CA ALA A 692 68.61 25.19 -69.73
C ALA A 692 67.13 24.80 -69.81
N HIS A 693 66.49 25.03 -70.95
CA HIS A 693 65.09 24.64 -71.18
C HIS A 693 64.90 23.12 -71.19
N LEU A 694 65.79 22.36 -71.83
CA LEU A 694 65.72 20.89 -71.81
C LEU A 694 65.87 20.30 -70.40
N ALA A 695 66.63 20.95 -69.51
CA ALA A 695 66.72 20.54 -68.11
C ALA A 695 65.42 20.78 -67.34
N VAL A 696 64.75 21.92 -67.58
CA VAL A 696 63.41 22.19 -67.04
C VAL A 696 62.42 21.14 -67.52
N LEU A 697 62.43 20.83 -68.83
CA LEU A 697 61.59 19.78 -69.40
C LEU A 697 61.89 18.40 -68.83
N GLN A 698 63.16 18.02 -68.70
CA GLN A 698 63.55 16.74 -68.14
C GLN A 698 63.04 16.59 -66.70
N THR A 699 63.23 17.61 -65.88
CA THR A 699 62.74 17.62 -64.49
C THR A 699 61.22 17.54 -64.45
N TRP A 700 60.55 18.35 -65.27
CA TRP A 700 59.08 18.44 -65.29
C TRP A 700 58.43 17.16 -65.81
N VAL A 701 58.89 16.58 -66.91
CA VAL A 701 58.32 15.34 -67.47
C VAL A 701 58.62 14.15 -66.54
N THR A 702 59.80 14.09 -65.93
CA THR A 702 60.11 13.05 -64.94
C THR A 702 59.17 13.15 -63.74
N SER A 703 58.95 14.36 -63.22
CA SER A 703 57.98 14.62 -62.15
C SER A 703 56.55 14.31 -62.58
N LEU A 704 56.14 14.61 -63.81
CA LEU A 704 54.83 14.26 -64.36
C LEU A 704 54.58 12.73 -64.30
N HIS A 705 55.56 11.93 -64.74
CA HIS A 705 55.47 10.46 -64.67
C HIS A 705 55.50 9.92 -63.24
N GLN A 706 56.22 10.57 -62.33
CA GLN A 706 56.21 10.24 -60.90
C GLN A 706 54.85 10.56 -60.25
N ASP A 707 54.26 11.72 -60.57
CA ASP A 707 52.94 12.11 -60.08
C ASP A 707 51.88 11.08 -60.52
N ILE A 708 52.00 10.53 -61.73
CA ILE A 708 51.14 9.43 -62.23
C ILE A 708 51.42 8.12 -61.48
N ALA A 709 52.68 7.73 -61.33
CA ALA A 709 53.06 6.49 -60.62
C ALA A 709 52.60 6.49 -59.15
N ASN A 710 52.57 7.65 -58.52
CA ASN A 710 52.09 7.85 -57.16
C ASN A 710 50.56 8.04 -57.06
N GLY A 711 49.83 7.96 -58.19
CA GLY A 711 48.37 8.11 -58.24
C GLY A 711 47.86 9.55 -58.07
N GLN A 712 48.73 10.56 -58.12
CA GLN A 712 48.37 11.99 -58.00
C GLN A 712 47.81 12.56 -59.31
N LEU A 713 48.22 12.01 -60.45
CA LEU A 713 47.70 12.36 -61.77
C LEU A 713 47.14 11.13 -62.50
N PRO A 714 46.04 11.28 -63.26
CA PRO A 714 45.51 10.20 -64.09
C PRO A 714 46.48 9.75 -65.20
N PRO A 715 46.50 8.45 -65.57
CA PRO A 715 47.44 7.91 -66.54
C PRO A 715 47.22 8.41 -67.99
N ASN A 716 46.05 8.98 -68.30
CA ASN A 716 45.73 9.54 -69.62
C ASN A 716 46.33 10.94 -69.84
N ILE A 717 46.87 11.60 -68.81
CA ILE A 717 47.40 12.97 -68.89
C ILE A 717 48.52 13.14 -69.94
N PRO A 718 49.53 12.24 -70.06
CA PRO A 718 50.57 12.39 -71.09
C PRO A 718 50.01 12.30 -72.52
N ALA A 719 49.00 11.46 -72.74
CA ALA A 719 48.32 11.35 -74.02
C ALA A 719 47.49 12.61 -74.34
N PHE A 720 46.79 13.15 -73.33
CA PHE A 720 46.07 14.42 -73.44
C PHE A 720 47.03 15.57 -73.81
N LEU A 721 48.14 15.72 -73.10
CA LEU A 721 49.13 16.78 -73.36
C LEU A 721 49.80 16.63 -74.73
N ALA A 722 49.98 15.39 -75.23
CA ALA A 722 50.53 15.13 -76.56
C ALA A 722 49.63 15.65 -77.70
N THR A 723 48.35 15.94 -77.44
CA THR A 723 47.46 16.63 -78.40
C THR A 723 47.72 18.15 -78.49
N GLU A 724 48.67 18.66 -77.70
CA GLU A 724 49.02 20.08 -77.57
C GLU A 724 47.80 20.99 -77.27
N PRO A 725 47.02 20.69 -76.21
CA PRO A 725 45.82 21.45 -75.88
C PRO A 725 46.16 22.89 -75.48
N ASN A 726 45.22 23.82 -75.69
CA ASN A 726 45.40 25.21 -75.26
C ASN A 726 45.23 25.36 -73.74
N LEU A 727 46.30 25.11 -72.98
CA LEU A 727 46.30 25.17 -71.52
C LEU A 727 46.07 26.58 -70.96
N THR A 728 46.37 27.64 -71.71
CA THR A 728 46.12 29.03 -71.28
C THR A 728 44.63 29.34 -71.17
N SER A 729 43.79 28.62 -71.92
CA SER A 729 42.32 28.74 -71.88
C SER A 729 41.69 28.17 -70.60
N LEU A 730 42.46 27.44 -69.78
CA LEU A 730 41.97 26.85 -68.53
C LEU A 730 41.82 27.87 -67.40
N ALA A 731 42.51 29.02 -67.45
CA ALA A 731 42.57 29.97 -66.34
C ALA A 731 41.19 30.45 -65.84
N PRO A 732 40.22 30.84 -66.70
CA PRO A 732 38.87 31.19 -66.26
C PRO A 732 38.14 30.00 -65.60
N GLY A 733 38.26 28.80 -66.15
CA GLY A 733 37.64 27.59 -65.59
C GLY A 733 38.19 27.22 -64.21
N LEU A 734 39.52 27.34 -64.01
CA LEU A 734 40.17 27.12 -62.72
C LEU A 734 39.70 28.15 -61.67
N GLN A 735 39.56 29.42 -62.07
CA GLN A 735 39.06 30.47 -61.19
C GLN A 735 37.59 30.24 -60.82
N ASN A 736 36.72 29.94 -61.79
CA ASN A 736 35.31 29.68 -61.56
C ASN A 736 35.08 28.48 -60.64
N LEU A 737 35.81 27.38 -60.85
CA LEU A 737 35.71 26.20 -59.99
C LEU A 737 36.18 26.53 -58.56
N ALA A 738 37.32 27.22 -58.41
CA ALA A 738 37.82 27.63 -57.09
C ALA A 738 36.83 28.54 -56.34
N GLN A 739 36.21 29.50 -57.03
CA GLN A 739 35.16 30.36 -56.47
C GLN A 739 33.91 29.57 -56.10
N SER A 740 33.49 28.62 -56.93
CA SER A 740 32.33 27.76 -56.67
C SER A 740 32.54 26.85 -55.47
N ILE A 741 33.76 26.30 -55.29
CA ILE A 741 34.15 25.54 -54.10
C ILE A 741 34.04 26.43 -52.84
N GLY A 742 34.55 27.66 -52.91
CA GLY A 742 34.46 28.62 -51.80
C GLY A 742 33.02 28.99 -51.44
N ALA A 743 32.18 29.25 -52.44
CA ALA A 743 30.76 29.53 -52.24
C ALA A 743 30.03 28.34 -51.61
N TYR A 744 30.23 27.13 -52.15
CA TYR A 744 29.65 25.90 -51.58
C TYR A 744 30.02 25.71 -50.11
N ARG A 745 31.31 25.81 -49.75
CA ARG A 745 31.77 25.67 -48.35
C ARG A 745 31.10 26.68 -47.43
N LYS A 746 31.02 27.94 -47.87
CA LYS A 746 30.41 29.02 -47.09
C LYS A 746 28.92 28.79 -46.86
N GLU A 747 28.17 28.52 -47.93
CA GLU A 747 26.71 28.35 -47.85
C GLU A 747 26.35 27.09 -47.06
N LEU A 748 27.05 25.97 -47.29
CA LEU A 748 26.86 24.74 -46.51
C LEU A 748 27.14 24.94 -45.01
N ASN A 749 28.23 25.63 -44.66
CA ASN A 749 28.56 25.92 -43.26
C ASN A 749 27.52 26.85 -42.61
N THR A 750 27.03 27.86 -43.34
CA THR A 750 25.97 28.76 -42.87
C THR A 750 24.70 27.97 -42.57
N LEU A 751 24.29 27.08 -43.47
CA LEU A 751 23.12 26.23 -43.27
C LEU A 751 23.28 25.31 -42.05
N LYS A 752 24.45 24.67 -41.88
CA LYS A 752 24.76 23.84 -40.71
C LYS A 752 24.65 24.61 -39.40
N GLN A 753 25.16 25.84 -39.36
CA GLN A 753 25.08 26.71 -38.19
C GLN A 753 23.64 27.13 -37.87
N LEU A 754 22.87 27.50 -38.88
CA LEU A 754 21.46 27.84 -38.70
C LEU A 754 20.63 26.64 -38.22
N LEU A 755 20.94 25.43 -38.71
CA LEU A 755 20.34 24.19 -38.23
C LEU A 755 20.88 23.73 -36.87
N GLN A 756 22.00 24.29 -36.38
CA GLN A 756 22.76 23.77 -35.25
C GLN A 756 22.98 22.25 -35.38
N LEU A 757 23.43 21.83 -36.56
CA LEU A 757 23.50 20.41 -36.93
C LEU A 757 24.68 19.71 -36.26
N ASP A 758 24.39 18.74 -35.41
CA ASP A 758 25.31 17.71 -34.98
C ASP A 758 25.36 16.59 -36.02
N GLU A 759 26.41 16.63 -36.84
CA GLU A 759 26.62 15.66 -37.91
C GLU A 759 26.96 14.27 -37.38
N ILE A 760 27.60 14.15 -36.22
CA ILE A 760 27.92 12.86 -35.62
C ILE A 760 26.63 12.17 -35.18
N LEU A 761 25.71 12.93 -34.57
CA LEU A 761 24.41 12.42 -34.16
C LEU A 761 23.54 12.00 -35.36
N ARG A 762 23.62 12.73 -36.48
CA ARG A 762 22.82 12.44 -37.69
C ARG A 762 23.41 11.32 -38.56
N PHE A 763 24.69 11.38 -38.86
CA PHE A 763 25.33 10.53 -39.87
C PHE A 763 26.31 9.49 -39.29
N GLY A 764 26.63 9.57 -37.99
CA GLY A 764 27.64 8.74 -37.33
C GLY A 764 29.04 9.36 -37.36
N THR A 765 30.02 8.67 -36.80
CA THR A 765 31.38 9.19 -36.54
C THR A 765 32.20 9.48 -37.79
N ASP A 766 31.93 8.78 -38.89
CA ASP A 766 32.79 8.80 -40.09
C ASP A 766 32.12 9.44 -41.31
N HIS A 767 30.93 10.02 -41.13
CA HIS A 767 30.14 10.58 -42.23
C HIS A 767 29.79 12.03 -41.94
N TYR A 768 30.09 12.91 -42.90
CA TYR A 768 29.74 14.32 -42.83
C TYR A 768 28.98 14.69 -44.09
N LEU A 769 28.08 15.66 -44.02
CA LEU A 769 27.29 16.09 -45.17
C LEU A 769 28.19 16.56 -46.33
N VAL A 770 29.35 17.14 -46.02
CA VAL A 770 30.32 17.63 -47.03
C VAL A 770 31.05 16.49 -47.77
N SER A 771 31.16 15.31 -47.16
CA SER A 771 31.87 14.16 -47.74
C SER A 771 30.97 13.28 -48.60
N LEU A 772 29.65 13.46 -48.52
CA LEU A 772 28.70 12.69 -49.32
C LEU A 772 28.78 13.06 -50.81
N PRO A 773 28.41 12.15 -51.72
CA PRO A 773 28.17 12.50 -53.12
C PRO A 773 27.19 13.68 -53.24
N PHE A 774 27.43 14.57 -54.20
CA PHE A 774 26.58 15.75 -54.42
C PHE A 774 25.12 15.37 -54.66
N THR A 775 24.85 14.23 -55.30
CA THR A 775 23.50 13.70 -55.50
C THR A 775 22.81 13.43 -54.15
N ASP A 776 23.50 12.82 -53.20
CA ASP A 776 22.96 12.50 -51.87
C ASP A 776 22.77 13.78 -51.05
N GLN A 777 23.72 14.72 -51.13
CA GLN A 777 23.58 16.04 -50.51
C GLN A 777 22.33 16.77 -51.03
N LEU A 778 22.13 16.81 -52.35
CA LEU A 778 20.96 17.45 -52.96
C LEU A 778 19.66 16.76 -52.52
N ASN A 779 19.64 15.42 -52.46
CA ASN A 779 18.46 14.66 -52.03
C ASN A 779 18.10 14.97 -50.56
N ILE A 780 19.07 14.90 -49.65
CA ILE A 780 18.87 15.19 -48.22
C ILE A 780 18.40 16.65 -48.05
N LEU A 781 19.09 17.60 -48.67
CA LEU A 781 18.79 19.02 -48.52
C LEU A 781 17.43 19.40 -49.14
N ARG A 782 17.03 18.78 -50.26
CA ARG A 782 15.68 18.97 -50.84
C ARG A 782 14.60 18.38 -49.95
N GLU A 783 14.82 17.20 -49.37
CA GLU A 783 13.88 16.62 -48.41
C GLU A 783 13.71 17.56 -47.21
N TRP A 784 14.81 18.02 -46.63
CA TRP A 784 14.79 18.97 -45.52
C TRP A 784 14.09 20.27 -45.90
N GLN A 785 14.40 20.85 -47.06
CA GLN A 785 13.73 22.06 -47.55
C GLN A 785 12.21 21.87 -47.68
N ASN A 786 11.78 20.76 -48.28
CA ASN A 786 10.37 20.46 -48.50
C ASN A 786 9.60 20.24 -47.19
N LYS A 787 10.29 19.70 -46.18
CA LYS A 787 9.72 19.38 -44.86
C LYS A 787 10.13 20.37 -43.78
N LEU A 788 10.59 21.57 -44.12
CA LEU A 788 11.09 22.56 -43.15
C LEU A 788 10.20 22.80 -41.92
N PRO A 789 8.85 22.82 -42.02
CA PRO A 789 7.99 22.93 -40.85
C PRO A 789 8.17 21.80 -39.81
N GLU A 790 8.61 20.61 -40.23
CA GLU A 790 8.89 19.47 -39.33
C GLU A 790 10.10 19.72 -38.41
N LEU A 791 10.91 20.77 -38.64
CA LEU A 791 11.99 21.16 -37.72
C LEU A 791 11.45 21.44 -36.30
N HIS A 792 10.21 21.92 -36.17
CA HIS A 792 9.54 22.09 -34.87
C HIS A 792 9.36 20.78 -34.09
N GLN A 793 9.34 19.63 -34.77
CA GLN A 793 9.23 18.32 -34.11
C GLN A 793 10.49 18.02 -33.28
N VAL A 794 11.67 18.22 -33.89
CA VAL A 794 12.98 18.06 -33.23
C VAL A 794 13.17 19.11 -32.15
N VAL A 795 12.76 20.36 -32.40
CA VAL A 795 12.76 21.41 -31.36
C VAL A 795 11.92 21.00 -30.13
N GLY A 796 10.70 20.49 -30.36
CA GLY A 796 9.86 20.01 -29.27
C GLY A 796 10.41 18.77 -28.58
N TRP A 797 11.09 17.89 -29.32
CA TRP A 797 11.80 16.74 -28.76
C TRP A 797 12.97 17.18 -27.86
N ASN A 798 13.84 18.08 -28.35
CA ASN A 798 15.01 18.55 -27.61
C ASN A 798 14.61 19.23 -26.29
N ASN A 799 13.58 20.10 -26.32
CA ASN A 799 13.04 20.72 -25.09
C ASN A 799 12.49 19.71 -24.08
N LEU A 800 11.88 18.61 -24.56
CA LEU A 800 11.37 17.57 -23.68
C LEU A 800 12.50 16.69 -23.13
N ALA A 801 13.46 16.33 -23.97
CA ALA A 801 14.65 15.58 -23.57
C ALA A 801 15.48 16.34 -22.51
N GLU A 802 15.66 17.67 -22.68
CA GLU A 802 16.34 18.53 -21.71
C GLU A 802 15.61 18.55 -20.35
N ARG A 803 14.28 18.72 -20.35
CA ARG A 803 13.46 18.65 -19.12
C ARG A 803 13.57 17.29 -18.42
N LEU A 804 13.52 16.19 -19.18
CA LEU A 804 13.68 14.84 -18.64
C LEU A 804 15.08 14.61 -18.07
N GLN A 805 16.11 15.15 -18.71
CA GLN A 805 17.48 15.09 -18.21
C GLN A 805 17.63 15.83 -16.87
N HIS A 806 17.02 17.01 -16.72
CA HIS A 806 17.00 17.75 -15.45
C HIS A 806 16.33 16.99 -14.30
N GLU A 807 15.37 16.12 -14.62
CA GLU A 807 14.67 15.26 -13.65
C GLU A 807 15.34 13.87 -13.52
N GLU A 808 16.57 13.71 -14.03
CA GLU A 808 17.38 12.48 -13.97
C GLU A 808 16.77 11.28 -14.73
N LEU A 809 15.97 11.54 -15.76
CA LEU A 809 15.30 10.52 -16.60
C LEU A 809 16.00 10.31 -17.96
N ILE A 810 17.30 10.61 -18.06
CA ILE A 810 18.05 10.53 -19.33
C ILE A 810 18.09 9.11 -19.91
N GLU A 811 18.17 8.08 -19.07
CA GLU A 811 18.16 6.68 -19.53
C GLU A 811 16.84 6.31 -20.22
N LEU A 812 15.74 6.91 -19.76
CA LEU A 812 14.42 6.74 -20.35
C LEU A 812 14.33 7.43 -21.71
N VAL A 813 14.96 8.61 -21.86
CA VAL A 813 15.13 9.27 -23.17
C VAL A 813 15.93 8.38 -24.12
N ASN A 814 17.08 7.85 -23.67
CA ASN A 814 17.96 7.00 -24.47
C ASN A 814 17.25 5.73 -24.96
N HIS A 815 16.47 5.08 -24.10
CA HIS A 815 15.65 3.92 -24.48
C HIS A 815 14.57 4.29 -25.51
N ALA A 816 13.90 5.43 -25.32
CA ALA A 816 12.84 5.88 -26.21
C ALA A 816 13.32 6.23 -27.63
N LEU A 817 14.60 6.56 -27.82
CA LEU A 817 15.15 6.94 -29.12
C LEU A 817 14.91 5.90 -30.23
N ARG A 818 14.94 4.60 -29.88
CA ARG A 818 14.89 3.48 -30.83
C ARG A 818 13.82 2.45 -30.47
N TRP A 819 12.87 2.80 -29.61
CA TRP A 819 11.80 1.89 -29.19
C TRP A 819 10.49 2.27 -29.90
N PRO A 820 10.09 1.54 -30.97
CA PRO A 820 8.92 1.89 -31.78
C PRO A 820 7.62 1.94 -30.97
N GLU A 821 7.47 1.01 -30.01
CA GLU A 821 6.27 0.88 -29.21
C GLU A 821 6.26 1.78 -27.95
N ALA A 822 7.31 2.60 -27.75
CA ALA A 822 7.39 3.52 -26.62
C ALA A 822 6.21 4.50 -26.58
N GLY A 823 5.65 4.87 -27.73
CA GLY A 823 4.44 5.71 -27.81
C GLY A 823 3.19 5.08 -27.20
N VAL A 824 3.21 3.79 -26.87
CA VAL A 824 2.10 3.05 -26.24
C VAL A 824 2.49 2.48 -24.88
N TYR A 825 3.73 2.00 -24.74
CA TYR A 825 4.14 1.16 -23.62
C TYR A 825 5.19 1.78 -22.67
N LEU A 826 5.65 3.01 -22.92
CA LEU A 826 6.66 3.65 -22.08
C LEU A 826 6.20 3.90 -20.65
N TYR A 827 5.01 4.51 -20.49
CA TYR A 827 4.41 4.76 -19.18
C TYR A 827 4.10 3.49 -18.39
N PRO A 828 3.46 2.45 -18.94
CA PRO A 828 3.25 1.22 -18.19
C PRO A 828 4.56 0.49 -17.86
N ALA A 829 5.57 0.53 -18.74
CA ALA A 829 6.90 0.00 -18.42
C ALA A 829 7.58 0.75 -17.25
N PHE A 830 7.44 2.09 -17.20
CA PHE A 830 7.88 2.90 -16.07
C PHE A 830 7.15 2.53 -14.77
N ARG A 831 5.82 2.42 -14.81
CA ARG A 831 5.02 2.00 -13.64
C ARG A 831 5.39 0.60 -13.16
N GLN A 832 5.53 -0.36 -14.07
CA GLN A 832 5.94 -1.73 -13.74
C GLN A 832 7.33 -1.72 -13.10
N THR A 833 8.30 -1.02 -13.69
CA THR A 833 9.66 -0.90 -13.14
C THR A 833 9.63 -0.36 -11.70
N TRP A 834 8.78 0.64 -11.42
CA TRP A 834 8.66 1.19 -10.08
C TRP A 834 8.05 0.23 -9.07
N LEU A 835 6.94 -0.41 -9.45
CA LEU A 835 6.25 -1.37 -8.59
C LEU A 835 7.11 -2.63 -8.32
N GLU A 836 7.83 -3.13 -9.32
CA GLU A 836 8.80 -4.23 -9.14
C GLU A 836 9.93 -3.84 -8.19
N ALA A 837 10.46 -2.62 -8.29
CA ALA A 837 11.49 -2.14 -7.39
C ALA A 837 10.99 -2.03 -5.94
N LEU A 838 9.75 -1.54 -5.74
CA LEU A 838 9.11 -1.52 -4.41
C LEU A 838 8.93 -2.93 -3.87
N LEU A 839 8.51 -3.87 -4.71
CA LEU A 839 8.35 -5.26 -4.32
C LEU A 839 9.70 -5.90 -3.93
N GLU A 840 10.75 -5.66 -4.70
CA GLU A 840 12.11 -6.12 -4.38
C GLU A 840 12.58 -5.56 -3.02
N LYS A 841 12.30 -4.28 -2.73
CA LYS A 841 12.58 -3.66 -1.43
C LYS A 841 11.80 -4.31 -0.29
N ALA A 842 10.49 -4.54 -0.46
CA ALA A 842 9.65 -5.22 0.53
C ALA A 842 10.17 -6.63 0.85
N TYR A 843 10.56 -7.38 -0.18
CA TYR A 843 11.18 -8.70 -0.01
C TYR A 843 12.52 -8.61 0.73
N ALA A 844 13.32 -7.57 0.50
CA ALA A 844 14.62 -7.36 1.15
C ALA A 844 14.48 -6.93 2.63
N GLU A 845 13.47 -6.12 2.97
CA GLU A 845 13.29 -5.57 4.32
C GLU A 845 12.44 -6.47 5.23
N TRP A 846 11.45 -7.19 4.68
CA TRP A 846 10.47 -7.93 5.48
C TRP A 846 10.58 -9.45 5.30
N PRO A 847 11.15 -10.18 6.29
CA PRO A 847 11.25 -11.63 6.24
C PRO A 847 9.90 -12.33 6.10
N ALA A 848 8.84 -11.80 6.72
CA ALA A 848 7.50 -12.38 6.68
C ALA A 848 6.91 -12.42 5.25
N ILE A 849 7.22 -11.42 4.42
CA ILE A 849 6.84 -11.42 2.99
C ILE A 849 7.72 -12.40 2.21
N ARG A 850 9.04 -12.36 2.43
CA ARG A 850 10.00 -13.21 1.69
C ARG A 850 9.77 -14.71 1.93
N GLN A 851 9.42 -15.08 3.16
CA GLN A 851 9.19 -16.46 3.59
C GLN A 851 7.75 -16.91 3.39
N PHE A 852 6.88 -16.02 2.88
CA PHE A 852 5.49 -16.35 2.68
C PHE A 852 5.34 -17.48 1.64
N ASP A 853 4.66 -18.53 2.07
CA ASP A 853 4.18 -19.60 1.23
C ASP A 853 2.72 -19.85 1.64
N ARG A 854 1.84 -19.95 0.65
CA ARG A 854 0.41 -20.12 0.87
C ARG A 854 0.11 -21.36 1.69
N ALA A 855 0.70 -22.51 1.36
CA ALA A 855 0.37 -23.77 2.01
C ALA A 855 0.80 -23.77 3.49
N GLY A 856 2.01 -23.27 3.76
CA GLY A 856 2.54 -23.09 5.11
C GLY A 856 1.73 -22.07 5.92
N HIS A 857 1.32 -20.96 5.33
CA HIS A 857 0.49 -19.96 6.01
C HIS A 857 -0.90 -20.50 6.36
N GLU A 858 -1.58 -21.18 5.43
CA GLU A 858 -2.87 -21.85 5.69
C GLU A 858 -2.75 -22.90 6.82
N SER A 859 -1.64 -23.65 6.86
CA SER A 859 -1.37 -24.59 7.96
C SER A 859 -1.17 -23.90 9.31
N VAL A 860 -0.45 -22.76 9.35
CA VAL A 860 -0.27 -21.96 10.58
C VAL A 860 -1.61 -21.43 11.07
N VAL A 861 -2.47 -20.90 10.19
CA VAL A 861 -3.82 -20.43 10.54
C VAL A 861 -4.64 -21.56 11.15
N GLN A 862 -4.65 -22.73 10.52
CA GLN A 862 -5.39 -23.88 11.03
C GLN A 862 -4.90 -24.32 12.42
N GLN A 863 -3.58 -24.45 12.60
CA GLN A 863 -2.99 -24.84 13.90
C GLN A 863 -3.28 -23.79 14.98
N PHE A 864 -3.20 -22.51 14.65
CA PHE A 864 -3.55 -21.42 15.56
C PHE A 864 -5.01 -21.54 16.01
N SER A 865 -5.96 -21.70 15.08
CA SER A 865 -7.39 -21.86 15.41
C SER A 865 -7.67 -23.08 16.29
N GLU A 866 -7.00 -24.22 16.03
CA GLU A 866 -7.14 -25.42 16.85
C GLU A 866 -6.63 -25.21 18.28
N LEU A 867 -5.47 -24.55 18.43
CA LEU A 867 -4.87 -24.25 19.73
C LEU A 867 -5.65 -23.18 20.51
N ASP A 868 -6.20 -22.19 19.83
CA ASP A 868 -7.02 -21.14 20.44
C ASP A 868 -8.35 -21.70 21.00
N LEU A 869 -9.01 -22.60 20.26
CA LEU A 869 -10.17 -23.34 20.78
C LEU A 869 -9.79 -24.25 21.96
N LEU A 870 -8.60 -24.85 21.92
CA LEU A 870 -8.07 -25.65 23.02
C LEU A 870 -7.80 -24.83 24.28
N LEU A 871 -7.39 -23.55 24.14
CA LEU A 871 -7.19 -22.62 25.25
C LEU A 871 -8.50 -22.41 26.03
N LEU A 872 -9.63 -22.23 25.35
CA LEU A 872 -10.93 -22.09 26.00
C LEU A 872 -11.27 -23.33 26.86
N ALA A 873 -11.03 -24.54 26.33
CA ALA A 873 -11.26 -25.78 27.06
C ALA A 873 -10.30 -25.94 28.25
N TYR A 874 -9.05 -25.52 28.10
CA TYR A 874 -8.07 -25.49 29.18
C TYR A 874 -8.49 -24.54 30.30
N ASN A 875 -8.92 -23.32 29.96
CA ASN A 875 -9.37 -22.31 30.91
C ASN A 875 -10.58 -22.78 31.72
N ARG A 876 -11.56 -23.46 31.10
CA ARG A 876 -12.69 -24.08 31.81
C ARG A 876 -12.22 -25.02 32.91
N THR A 877 -11.25 -25.88 32.59
CA THR A 877 -10.74 -26.87 33.55
C THR A 877 -9.88 -26.21 34.64
N LYS A 878 -9.06 -25.21 34.28
CA LYS A 878 -8.27 -24.40 35.20
C LYS A 878 -9.16 -23.69 36.23
N LEU A 879 -10.25 -23.08 35.78
CA LEU A 879 -11.22 -22.40 36.65
C LEU A 879 -12.00 -23.36 37.54
N ALA A 880 -12.40 -24.54 37.03
CA ALA A 880 -13.04 -25.56 37.85
C ALA A 880 -12.12 -26.04 39.00
N ILE A 881 -10.80 -26.16 38.75
CA ILE A 881 -9.83 -26.43 39.81
C ILE A 881 -9.72 -25.27 40.80
N ALA A 882 -9.63 -24.03 40.31
CA ALA A 882 -9.55 -22.86 41.18
C ALA A 882 -10.75 -22.80 42.13
N HIS A 883 -11.96 -22.98 41.61
CA HIS A 883 -13.18 -23.05 42.41
C HIS A 883 -13.14 -24.20 43.43
N TYR A 884 -12.74 -25.41 43.01
CA TYR A 884 -12.60 -26.55 43.93
C TYR A 884 -11.62 -26.28 45.08
N GLN A 885 -10.52 -25.56 44.82
CA GLN A 885 -9.54 -25.19 45.83
C GLN A 885 -10.05 -24.17 46.84
N GLU A 886 -11.03 -23.34 46.45
CA GLU A 886 -11.68 -22.35 47.31
C GLU A 886 -12.85 -22.93 48.12
N LEU A 887 -13.32 -24.16 47.81
CA LEU A 887 -14.37 -24.81 48.57
C LEU A 887 -13.97 -24.97 50.05
N PRO A 888 -14.86 -24.66 50.99
CA PRO A 888 -14.56 -24.76 52.41
C PRO A 888 -14.29 -26.21 52.84
N LEU A 889 -13.19 -26.43 53.55
CA LEU A 889 -12.77 -27.75 54.02
C LEU A 889 -13.83 -28.42 54.90
N HIS A 890 -13.94 -29.75 54.79
CA HIS A 890 -14.94 -30.55 55.50
C HIS A 890 -14.87 -30.52 57.06
N GLN A 891 -13.91 -29.83 57.68
CA GLN A 891 -13.78 -29.77 59.14
C GLN A 891 -14.07 -28.37 59.73
N ALA A 892 -14.53 -27.41 58.93
CA ALA A 892 -14.81 -26.06 59.43
C ALA A 892 -16.06 -26.02 60.34
N GLY A 893 -15.90 -25.54 61.58
CA GLY A 893 -17.01 -25.13 62.45
C GLY A 893 -17.61 -23.77 62.03
N GLY A 894 -18.66 -23.31 62.72
CA GLY A 894 -19.29 -22.00 62.43
C GLY A 894 -20.42 -22.08 61.39
N GLN A 895 -20.39 -21.18 60.40
CA GLN A 895 -21.45 -21.06 59.36
C GLN A 895 -21.65 -22.37 58.56
N LEU A 896 -20.57 -23.10 58.24
CA LEU A 896 -20.65 -24.40 57.57
C LEU A 896 -21.36 -25.47 58.41
N GLY A 897 -21.22 -25.39 59.74
CA GLY A 897 -21.92 -26.27 60.68
C GLY A 897 -23.43 -26.02 60.70
N ILE A 898 -23.87 -24.78 60.44
CA ILE A 898 -25.29 -24.44 60.29
C ILE A 898 -25.83 -25.10 59.01
N LEU A 899 -25.13 -24.95 57.88
CA LEU A 899 -25.52 -25.59 56.61
C LEU A 899 -25.64 -27.11 56.74
N ARG A 900 -24.69 -27.77 57.41
CA ARG A 900 -24.74 -29.22 57.63
C ARG A 900 -25.96 -29.69 58.41
N ARG A 901 -26.29 -28.98 59.50
CA ARG A 901 -27.51 -29.28 60.26
C ARG A 901 -28.75 -29.10 59.40
N GLU A 902 -28.77 -28.11 58.50
CA GLU A 902 -29.86 -27.92 57.56
C GLU A 902 -29.92 -29.01 56.48
N PHE A 903 -28.77 -29.55 56.02
CA PHE A 903 -28.71 -30.68 55.09
C PHE A 903 -29.26 -31.98 55.69
N GLU A 904 -29.11 -32.20 57.00
CA GLU A 904 -29.60 -33.38 57.71
C GLU A 904 -31.12 -33.35 58.01
N LYS A 905 -31.75 -32.17 57.92
CA LYS A 905 -33.19 -32.02 58.18
C LYS A 905 -34.04 -32.58 57.05
N LYS A 906 -35.20 -33.16 57.40
CA LYS A 906 -36.23 -33.62 56.44
C LYS A 906 -37.36 -32.60 56.20
N ALA A 907 -37.59 -31.70 57.16
CA ALA A 907 -38.60 -30.65 57.14
C ALA A 907 -38.18 -29.52 58.11
N ARG A 908 -38.89 -28.38 58.11
CA ARG A 908 -38.59 -27.19 58.94
C ARG A 908 -37.19 -26.62 58.71
N HIS A 909 -36.85 -26.46 57.43
CA HIS A 909 -35.62 -25.80 57.01
C HIS A 909 -35.69 -24.30 57.33
N LEU A 910 -34.54 -23.71 57.65
CA LEU A 910 -34.44 -22.27 57.84
C LEU A 910 -34.97 -21.51 56.60
N PRO A 911 -35.72 -20.42 56.77
CA PRO A 911 -36.05 -19.51 55.69
C PRO A 911 -34.78 -19.03 54.98
N ILE A 912 -34.81 -18.88 53.64
CA ILE A 912 -33.64 -18.51 52.83
C ILE A 912 -32.99 -17.21 53.35
N ARG A 913 -33.80 -16.21 53.73
CA ARG A 913 -33.28 -14.96 54.30
C ARG A 913 -32.50 -15.18 55.60
N GLN A 914 -33.01 -16.03 56.50
CA GLN A 914 -32.32 -16.38 57.74
C GLN A 914 -31.10 -17.26 57.48
N LEU A 915 -31.17 -18.15 56.48
CA LEU A 915 -30.07 -18.99 56.04
C LEU A 915 -28.90 -18.13 55.52
N MET A 916 -29.20 -17.15 54.67
CA MET A 916 -28.22 -16.17 54.16
C MET A 916 -27.64 -15.31 55.28
N ALA A 917 -28.46 -14.84 56.22
CA ALA A 917 -27.98 -14.06 57.37
C ALA A 917 -27.05 -14.86 58.29
N LYS A 918 -27.35 -16.16 58.51
CA LYS A 918 -26.59 -17.03 59.43
C LYS A 918 -25.40 -17.72 58.78
N ALA A 919 -25.43 -17.97 57.47
CA ALA A 919 -24.44 -18.78 56.76
C ALA A 919 -24.01 -18.25 55.39
N GLY A 920 -24.27 -16.96 55.10
CA GLY A 920 -24.05 -16.35 53.79
C GLY A 920 -22.61 -16.46 53.26
N ASN A 921 -21.59 -16.27 54.10
CA ASN A 921 -20.20 -16.35 53.65
C ASN A 921 -19.82 -17.79 53.25
N ALA A 922 -20.34 -18.79 53.98
CA ALA A 922 -20.15 -20.19 53.62
C ALA A 922 -20.88 -20.53 52.31
N ILE A 923 -22.07 -19.98 52.09
CA ILE A 923 -22.82 -20.15 50.83
C ILE A 923 -22.04 -19.52 49.67
N GLN A 924 -21.54 -18.30 49.82
CA GLN A 924 -20.75 -17.61 48.80
C GLN A 924 -19.42 -18.31 48.50
N ALA A 925 -18.78 -18.94 49.50
CA ALA A 925 -17.59 -19.75 49.25
C ALA A 925 -17.90 -21.03 48.44
N ILE A 926 -19.08 -21.64 48.66
CA ILE A 926 -19.52 -22.82 47.90
C ILE A 926 -20.02 -22.42 46.51
N LYS A 927 -20.71 -21.29 46.39
CA LYS A 927 -21.34 -20.78 45.17
C LYS A 927 -21.05 -19.27 45.06
N PRO A 928 -19.91 -18.86 44.48
CA PRO A 928 -19.51 -17.46 44.43
C PRO A 928 -20.32 -16.60 43.45
N VAL A 929 -21.20 -17.16 42.62
CA VAL A 929 -21.99 -16.44 41.59
C VAL A 929 -23.49 -16.51 41.85
#